data_AF-A0AAJ4ZAW6-F1
#
_entry.id   AF-A0AAJ4ZAW6-F1
#
_cell.length_a   1.000
_cell.length_b   1.000
_cell.length_c   1.000
_cell.angle_alpha   90.00
_cell.angle_beta   90.00
_cell.angle_gamma   90.00
#
_symmetry.space_group_name_H-M   'P 1'
#
loop_
_entity.id
_entity.type
_entity.pdbx_description
1 polymer ?
#
loop_
_entity_poly.entity_id
_entity_poly.type
_entity_poly.pdbx_seq_one_letter_code
_entity_poly.pdbx_strand_id
1 'polypeptide(L)'
;MHNLIIRDGTSQAMRALPPLQDGYFHLDEMTFHELLDIVVEFASLVRFHNAQDVPEGDWSPFFRADETVVMSRILAFDLTRETERFARWWRDTPEYDGVSGTDAGLRSMLGASPVPELIETLNAWYEALSQARSDNGLGLRTVLRAVIMQLSRRETGVLRALESLQLRSALDPVWMEASTSVIADAAEDGATAKAPTPVALSKADVRADFHAYMKAIEMVRKEALTRLPASLHSGNHDPAVGLLIAFVKQFEKLQSKLNGYTQKFIDFYYERMLGSVPRGVVPDHTWLVLRRNPDAKDVVVPAGTVFPAGIDAQGRDILYRSQDELCVTGARVSRVQTLYLDHNGYSMPENLLPEDPDAGQNARKWPTAAWFDEVPCAPPGVDHSKAWPILGAPKPGAGISLHGAARIGFALASKVLLLKEGERVVTLTIAFADDSLVTRLGQVADAVFGGRQGVGETFDEMHLRRQDLYLKILRSLFSVALTGETGWIEIAGYVPRLEGREMRLSFALPPQAPSVVRYSPALHGEAFDVDTPLVRCIINPGAYLFPYGLLRNLPVTGARIDVEARGCRDLVLYNNIGQLSAATPFAPFGPIPRLGSYLVVGSTEMASKRITRFSLRIEWADLPRVAGGFGTWYDGYDVRLTNDDYLASVEVLAKGGWLPAGDAPRPVVPLFHTRVTPGKGERIDNSIVWEAGSLAHLFEPDAGVSPAHPLTWGPARRTGFSSSRSRHRHLPSAMTRTRRPCRRPCSRTRASACGAGRVPCHARLTRPS
;
A
#
# COMPACT_ATOMS: atom_id res chain seq x y z
N MET A 1 10.13 -27.15 4.03
CA MET A 1 10.15 -26.11 5.09
C MET A 1 11.52 -26.16 5.74
N HIS A 2 12.35 -25.14 5.56
CA HIS A 2 13.63 -25.07 6.28
C HIS A 2 13.36 -24.41 7.64
N ASN A 3 13.61 -25.14 8.73
CA ASN A 3 13.65 -24.53 10.06
C ASN A 3 14.80 -23.55 10.10
N LEU A 4 14.47 -22.26 9.97
CA LEU A 4 15.35 -21.16 10.36
C LEU A 4 15.61 -21.30 11.86
N ILE A 5 16.72 -21.97 12.21
CA ILE A 5 17.27 -21.91 13.55
C ILE A 5 17.77 -20.48 13.72
N ILE A 6 16.89 -19.62 14.25
CA ILE A 6 17.26 -18.32 14.77
C ILE A 6 18.23 -18.59 15.92
N ARG A 7 19.53 -18.53 15.61
CA ARG A 7 20.57 -18.34 16.61
C ARG A 7 20.60 -16.84 16.90
N ASP A 8 19.65 -16.37 17.70
CA ASP A 8 19.94 -15.19 18.48
C ASP A 8 21.16 -15.52 19.37
N GLY A 9 22.07 -14.57 19.51
CA GLY A 9 23.26 -14.77 20.33
C GLY A 9 22.82 -14.90 21.78
N THR A 10 22.62 -16.15 22.25
CA THR A 10 21.87 -16.45 23.48
C THR A 10 22.24 -15.50 24.60
N SER A 11 21.28 -14.71 25.06
CA SER A 11 21.50 -13.83 26.20
C SER A 11 21.98 -14.67 27.39
N GLN A 12 22.83 -14.10 28.24
CA GLN A 12 23.38 -14.85 29.38
C GLN A 12 22.26 -15.41 30.28
N ALA A 13 21.13 -14.70 30.38
CA ALA A 13 19.93 -15.16 31.08
C ALA A 13 19.31 -16.42 30.44
N MET A 14 19.27 -16.52 29.11
CA MET A 14 18.76 -17.72 28.41
C MET A 14 19.73 -18.91 28.40
N ARG A 15 20.89 -18.80 29.07
CA ARG A 15 21.80 -19.92 29.35
C ARG A 15 21.72 -20.43 30.79
N ALA A 16 20.85 -19.85 31.63
CA ALA A 16 20.59 -20.38 32.96
C ALA A 16 19.95 -21.78 32.85
N LEU A 17 20.59 -22.78 33.44
CA LEU A 17 20.02 -24.13 33.52
C LEU A 17 18.77 -24.09 34.40
N PRO A 18 17.61 -24.59 33.96
CA PRO A 18 16.40 -24.60 34.80
C PRO A 18 16.61 -25.23 36.19
N PRO A 19 17.37 -26.34 36.36
CA PRO A 19 17.69 -26.89 37.67
C PRO A 19 18.51 -26.00 38.63
N LEU A 20 18.99 -24.84 38.18
CA LEU A 20 19.70 -23.85 38.99
C LEU A 20 18.83 -22.60 39.28
N GLN A 21 17.56 -22.62 38.88
CA GLN A 21 16.61 -21.55 39.18
C GLN A 21 15.94 -21.80 40.53
N ASP A 22 15.73 -20.73 41.30
CA ASP A 22 14.98 -20.80 42.54
C ASP A 22 13.55 -21.29 42.28
N GLY A 23 13.03 -22.13 43.17
CA GLY A 23 11.74 -22.80 43.00
C GLY A 23 11.65 -23.89 41.92
N TYR A 24 12.75 -24.30 41.26
CA TYR A 24 12.70 -25.38 40.26
C TYR A 24 12.25 -26.74 40.82
N PHE A 25 12.65 -27.04 42.06
CA PHE A 25 12.26 -28.27 42.76
C PHE A 25 12.02 -27.96 44.23
N HIS A 26 10.88 -28.41 44.73
CA HIS A 26 10.50 -28.37 46.13
C HIS A 26 10.51 -29.79 46.70
N LEU A 27 11.00 -29.94 47.93
CA LEU A 27 11.05 -31.23 48.62
C LEU A 27 9.65 -31.68 49.09
N ASP A 28 8.76 -30.72 49.28
CA ASP A 28 7.37 -30.89 49.66
C ASP A 28 6.55 -29.85 48.88
N GLU A 29 5.74 -30.34 47.93
CA GLU A 29 4.93 -29.54 47.01
C GLU A 29 3.47 -29.38 47.49
N MET A 30 3.10 -29.99 48.63
CA MET A 30 1.72 -30.05 49.09
C MET A 30 1.17 -28.69 49.52
N THR A 31 0.15 -28.19 48.85
CA THR A 31 -0.52 -26.95 49.25
C THR A 31 -1.29 -27.10 50.57
N PHE A 32 -1.54 -25.97 51.23
CA PHE A 32 -2.47 -25.87 52.38
C PHE A 32 -3.83 -26.55 52.11
N HIS A 33 -4.29 -26.50 50.86
CA HIS A 33 -5.58 -27.08 50.45
C HIS A 33 -5.53 -28.62 50.42
N GLU A 34 -4.48 -29.18 49.82
CA GLU A 34 -4.26 -30.64 49.74
C GLU A 34 -3.98 -31.24 51.11
N LEU A 35 -3.23 -30.54 51.97
CA LEU A 35 -3.00 -30.97 53.36
C LEU A 35 -4.32 -31.10 54.14
N LEU A 36 -5.28 -30.18 53.94
CA LEU A 36 -6.61 -30.30 54.57
C LEU A 36 -7.47 -31.38 53.91
N ASP A 37 -7.42 -31.52 52.58
CA ASP A 37 -8.17 -32.57 51.86
C ASP A 37 -7.73 -33.98 52.30
N ILE A 38 -6.42 -34.22 52.40
CA ILE A 38 -5.84 -35.48 52.91
C ILE A 38 -6.33 -35.78 54.34
N VAL A 39 -6.52 -34.78 55.22
CA VAL A 39 -7.07 -35.06 56.55
C VAL A 39 -8.51 -35.59 56.46
N VAL A 40 -9.32 -35.09 55.53
CA VAL A 40 -10.70 -35.61 55.35
C VAL A 40 -10.71 -36.98 54.66
N GLU A 41 -9.78 -37.25 53.74
CA GLU A 41 -9.59 -38.58 53.17
C GLU A 41 -9.15 -39.58 54.26
N PHE A 42 -8.16 -39.23 55.08
CA PHE A 42 -7.72 -40.05 56.21
C PHE A 42 -8.86 -40.28 57.21
N ALA A 43 -9.68 -39.27 57.51
CA ALA A 43 -10.85 -39.39 58.38
C ALA A 43 -11.89 -40.40 57.86
N SER A 44 -12.00 -40.60 56.54
CA SER A 44 -12.88 -41.62 55.95
C SER A 44 -12.39 -43.07 56.14
N LEU A 45 -11.09 -43.24 56.42
CA LEU A 45 -10.51 -44.55 56.76
C LEU A 45 -10.74 -44.92 58.24
N VAL A 46 -11.02 -43.94 59.11
CA VAL A 46 -11.29 -44.15 60.53
C VAL A 46 -12.77 -44.44 60.73
N ARG A 47 -13.12 -45.73 60.72
CA ARG A 47 -14.50 -46.18 60.95
C ARG A 47 -14.86 -46.21 62.44
N PHE A 48 -16.11 -45.90 62.76
CA PHE A 48 -16.68 -46.15 64.09
C PHE A 48 -17.64 -47.34 64.05
N HIS A 49 -17.70 -48.07 65.16
CA HIS A 49 -18.57 -49.22 65.36
C HIS A 49 -19.70 -48.83 66.32
N ASN A 50 -20.90 -49.36 66.10
CA ASN A 50 -22.05 -49.14 66.96
C ASN A 50 -22.05 -50.07 68.18
N ALA A 51 -23.12 -50.00 68.99
CA ALA A 51 -23.26 -50.81 70.21
C ALA A 51 -23.35 -52.33 69.95
N GLN A 52 -23.43 -52.76 68.69
CA GLN A 52 -23.45 -54.15 68.25
C GLN A 52 -22.13 -54.57 67.56
N ASP A 53 -21.09 -53.74 67.67
CA ASP A 53 -19.78 -53.91 67.01
C ASP A 53 -19.84 -53.95 65.46
N VAL A 54 -20.89 -53.35 64.89
CA VAL A 54 -21.04 -53.20 63.43
C VAL A 54 -20.53 -51.82 63.01
N PRO A 55 -19.69 -51.70 61.95
CA PRO A 55 -19.28 -50.40 61.43
C PRO A 55 -20.50 -49.56 60.99
N GLU A 56 -20.67 -48.35 61.56
CA GLU A 56 -21.82 -47.46 61.32
C GLU A 56 -21.41 -46.08 60.78
N GLY A 57 -20.20 -45.95 60.23
CA GLY A 57 -19.76 -44.73 59.54
C GLY A 57 -18.28 -44.43 59.74
N ASP A 58 -17.90 -43.20 59.41
CA ASP A 58 -16.53 -42.66 59.50
C ASP A 58 -16.51 -41.21 60.01
N TRP A 59 -15.32 -40.65 60.21
CA TRP A 59 -15.14 -39.28 60.74
C TRP A 59 -15.22 -38.17 59.68
N SER A 60 -15.40 -38.49 58.39
CA SER A 60 -15.45 -37.47 57.34
C SER A 60 -16.62 -36.46 57.45
N PRO A 61 -17.82 -36.79 57.99
CA PRO A 61 -18.88 -35.79 58.19
C PRO A 61 -18.49 -34.66 59.15
N PHE A 62 -17.68 -34.96 60.17
CA PHE A 62 -17.21 -33.97 61.15
C PHE A 62 -16.39 -32.86 60.48
N PHE A 63 -15.45 -33.22 59.61
CA PHE A 63 -14.64 -32.25 58.87
C PHE A 63 -15.39 -31.60 57.69
N ARG A 64 -16.32 -32.33 57.04
CA ARG A 64 -17.15 -31.78 55.95
C ARG A 64 -18.16 -30.73 56.42
N ALA A 65 -18.46 -30.64 57.72
CA ALA A 65 -19.32 -29.60 58.28
C ALA A 65 -18.67 -28.20 58.29
N ASP A 66 -17.33 -28.11 58.19
CA ASP A 66 -16.61 -26.84 58.16
C ASP A 66 -16.43 -26.30 56.74
N GLU A 67 -16.91 -25.08 56.49
CA GLU A 67 -16.88 -24.44 55.18
C GLU A 67 -15.47 -24.15 54.65
N THR A 68 -14.47 -23.90 55.51
CA THR A 68 -13.07 -23.71 55.09
C THR A 68 -12.46 -25.03 54.64
N VAL A 69 -12.80 -26.13 55.31
CA VAL A 69 -12.42 -27.47 54.86
C VAL A 69 -13.03 -27.75 53.49
N VAL A 70 -14.34 -27.53 53.30
CA VAL A 70 -14.98 -27.76 51.98
C VAL A 70 -14.39 -26.88 50.88
N MET A 71 -14.13 -25.59 51.15
CA MET A 71 -13.41 -24.71 50.21
C MET A 71 -12.01 -25.25 49.87
N SER A 72 -11.31 -25.81 50.85
CA SER A 72 -9.98 -26.41 50.63
C SER A 72 -10.07 -27.69 49.78
N ARG A 73 -11.07 -28.55 50.00
CA ARG A 73 -11.34 -29.73 49.14
C ARG A 73 -11.62 -29.35 47.69
N ILE A 74 -12.41 -28.29 47.47
CA ILE A 74 -12.66 -27.72 46.13
C ILE A 74 -11.34 -27.28 45.49
N LEU A 75 -10.48 -26.59 46.25
CA LEU A 75 -9.21 -26.07 45.74
C LEU A 75 -8.15 -27.16 45.50
N ALA A 76 -8.14 -28.22 46.29
CA ALA A 76 -7.30 -29.41 46.11
C ALA A 76 -7.67 -30.25 44.86
N PHE A 77 -8.82 -29.99 44.23
CA PHE A 77 -9.27 -30.76 43.07
C PHE A 77 -8.31 -30.64 41.86
N ASP A 78 -7.68 -31.76 41.51
CA ASP A 78 -6.70 -31.86 40.43
C ASP A 78 -7.35 -31.91 39.04
N LEU A 79 -7.43 -30.74 38.41
CA LEU A 79 -7.91 -30.60 37.03
C LEU A 79 -7.02 -31.32 36.00
N THR A 80 -5.72 -31.46 36.27
CA THR A 80 -4.75 -32.07 35.35
C THR A 80 -5.01 -33.57 35.27
N ARG A 81 -5.09 -34.24 36.43
CA ARG A 81 -5.38 -35.67 36.54
C ARG A 81 -6.70 -36.07 35.89
N GLU A 82 -7.78 -35.29 36.10
CA GLU A 82 -9.06 -35.60 35.46
C GLU A 82 -9.04 -35.33 33.94
N THR A 83 -8.26 -34.34 33.48
CA THR A 83 -8.03 -34.12 32.03
C THR A 83 -7.28 -35.29 31.41
N GLU A 84 -6.23 -35.82 32.06
CA GLU A 84 -5.50 -37.00 31.61
C GLU A 84 -6.32 -38.28 31.67
N ARG A 85 -7.18 -38.43 32.70
CA ARG A 85 -8.11 -39.55 32.83
C ARG A 85 -9.15 -39.53 31.71
N PHE A 86 -9.73 -38.37 31.40
CA PHE A 86 -10.61 -38.22 30.26
C PHE A 86 -9.89 -38.46 28.93
N ALA A 87 -8.65 -38.00 28.77
CA ALA A 87 -7.85 -38.23 27.56
C ALA A 87 -7.42 -39.71 27.37
N ARG A 88 -7.35 -40.51 28.45
CA ARG A 88 -7.27 -41.98 28.37
C ARG A 88 -8.60 -42.57 27.92
N TRP A 89 -9.69 -42.31 28.65
CA TRP A 89 -11.04 -42.78 28.30
C TRP A 89 -11.44 -42.47 26.85
N TRP A 90 -11.14 -41.25 26.37
CA TRP A 90 -11.42 -40.82 25.00
C TRP A 90 -10.65 -41.59 23.92
N ARG A 91 -9.44 -42.08 24.22
CA ARG A 91 -8.65 -42.92 23.31
C ARG A 91 -9.11 -44.38 23.34
N ASP A 92 -9.38 -44.89 24.55
CA ASP A 92 -9.54 -46.32 24.78
C ASP A 92 -11.00 -46.80 24.53
N THR A 93 -11.98 -45.89 24.58
CA THR A 93 -13.40 -46.20 24.32
C THR A 93 -13.73 -46.07 22.83
N PRO A 94 -14.28 -47.09 22.14
CA PRO A 94 -14.73 -46.98 20.75
C PRO A 94 -15.92 -46.02 20.59
N GLU A 95 -16.24 -45.65 19.36
CA GLU A 95 -17.42 -44.83 19.07
C GLU A 95 -18.71 -45.65 19.24
N TYR A 96 -19.77 -45.03 19.77
CA TYR A 96 -21.03 -45.68 20.10
C TYR A 96 -22.16 -45.02 19.31
N ASP A 97 -22.65 -45.71 18.29
CA ASP A 97 -23.52 -45.15 17.25
C ASP A 97 -24.99 -45.05 17.68
N GLY A 98 -25.36 -45.55 18.88
CA GLY A 98 -26.70 -45.44 19.47
C GLY A 98 -27.83 -46.21 18.78
N VAL A 99 -27.66 -46.66 17.53
CA VAL A 99 -28.72 -47.25 16.69
C VAL A 99 -29.00 -48.75 17.00
N SER A 100 -28.14 -49.43 17.77
CA SER A 100 -28.22 -50.90 17.96
C SER A 100 -27.87 -51.44 19.36
N GLY A 101 -27.57 -50.58 20.33
CA GLY A 101 -27.03 -51.01 21.63
C GLY A 101 -28.08 -51.36 22.69
N THR A 102 -27.82 -52.43 23.44
CA THR A 102 -28.53 -52.73 24.70
C THR A 102 -28.07 -51.81 25.82
N ASP A 103 -28.91 -51.62 26.85
CA ASP A 103 -28.58 -50.83 28.06
C ASP A 103 -27.19 -51.14 28.64
N ALA A 104 -26.75 -52.40 28.57
CA ALA A 104 -25.44 -52.84 29.05
C ALA A 104 -24.26 -52.08 28.40
N GLY A 105 -24.35 -51.76 27.11
CA GLY A 105 -23.29 -51.00 26.41
C GLY A 105 -23.19 -49.56 26.90
N LEU A 106 -24.34 -48.89 27.05
CA LEU A 106 -24.41 -47.53 27.59
C LEU A 106 -23.97 -47.47 29.06
N ARG A 107 -24.38 -48.45 29.88
CA ARG A 107 -23.92 -48.60 31.28
C ARG A 107 -22.39 -48.76 31.36
N SER A 108 -21.79 -49.56 30.48
CA SER A 108 -20.33 -49.75 30.40
C SER A 108 -19.59 -48.46 30.00
N MET A 109 -20.06 -47.77 28.95
CA MET A 109 -19.48 -46.50 28.50
C MET A 109 -19.53 -45.42 29.59
N LEU A 110 -20.65 -45.32 30.31
CA LEU A 110 -20.83 -44.38 31.41
C LEU A 110 -19.95 -44.74 32.63
N GLY A 111 -19.90 -46.02 33.03
CA GLY A 111 -19.09 -46.47 34.16
C GLY A 111 -17.57 -46.35 33.94
N ALA A 112 -17.11 -46.32 32.70
CA ALA A 112 -15.71 -46.05 32.36
C ALA A 112 -15.38 -44.54 32.25
N SER A 113 -16.39 -43.69 32.09
CA SER A 113 -16.23 -42.24 31.93
C SER A 113 -16.00 -41.55 33.27
N PRO A 114 -15.16 -40.50 33.37
CA PRO A 114 -15.03 -39.72 34.60
C PRO A 114 -16.23 -38.78 34.86
N VAL A 115 -17.11 -38.55 33.88
CA VAL A 115 -18.18 -37.53 33.99
C VAL A 115 -19.18 -37.80 35.14
N PRO A 116 -19.64 -39.03 35.42
CA PRO A 116 -20.49 -39.31 36.58
C PRO A 116 -19.85 -38.90 37.92
N GLU A 117 -18.55 -39.15 38.09
CA GLU A 117 -17.83 -38.76 39.32
C GLU A 117 -17.68 -37.24 39.45
N LEU A 118 -17.61 -36.49 38.34
CA LEU A 118 -17.66 -35.02 38.38
C LEU A 118 -19.05 -34.50 38.85
N ILE A 119 -20.13 -35.18 38.46
CA ILE A 119 -21.50 -34.87 38.90
C ILE A 119 -21.61 -35.13 40.42
N GLU A 120 -21.14 -36.29 40.87
CA GLU A 120 -21.14 -36.66 42.30
C GLU A 120 -20.25 -35.72 43.13
N THR A 121 -19.10 -35.29 42.60
CA THR A 121 -18.20 -34.34 43.26
C THR A 121 -18.88 -32.98 43.47
N LEU A 122 -19.53 -32.42 42.43
CA LEU A 122 -20.28 -31.17 42.55
C LEU A 122 -21.46 -31.30 43.53
N ASN A 123 -22.15 -32.45 43.52
CA ASN A 123 -23.23 -32.73 44.46
C ASN A 123 -22.71 -32.76 45.91
N ALA A 124 -21.63 -33.51 46.17
CA ALA A 124 -21.02 -33.63 47.48
C ALA A 124 -20.52 -32.29 48.04
N TRP A 125 -19.99 -31.40 47.19
CA TRP A 125 -19.61 -30.03 47.61
C TRP A 125 -20.82 -29.16 47.95
N TYR A 126 -21.91 -29.27 47.19
CA TYR A 126 -23.15 -28.55 47.47
C TYR A 126 -23.83 -29.04 48.76
N GLU A 127 -23.86 -30.36 48.98
CA GLU A 127 -24.38 -30.99 50.19
C GLU A 127 -23.53 -30.69 51.42
N ALA A 128 -22.19 -30.70 51.32
CA ALA A 128 -21.31 -30.39 52.44
C ALA A 128 -21.50 -28.93 52.92
N LEU A 129 -21.71 -27.99 51.99
CA LEU A 129 -22.06 -26.60 52.33
C LEU A 129 -23.50 -26.43 52.85
N SER A 130 -24.31 -27.48 52.94
CA SER A 130 -25.69 -27.37 53.47
C SER A 130 -25.74 -26.89 54.93
N GLN A 131 -24.70 -27.17 55.70
CA GLN A 131 -24.56 -26.77 57.11
C GLN A 131 -23.79 -25.46 57.30
N ALA A 132 -23.32 -24.82 56.22
CA ALA A 132 -22.52 -23.60 56.29
C ALA A 132 -23.30 -22.44 56.93
N ARG A 133 -22.62 -21.69 57.82
CA ARG A 133 -23.22 -20.61 58.61
C ARG A 133 -22.69 -19.22 58.29
N SER A 134 -21.55 -19.08 57.60
CA SER A 134 -21.03 -17.76 57.22
C SER A 134 -21.52 -17.33 55.84
N ASP A 135 -21.52 -16.02 55.60
CA ASP A 135 -21.82 -15.43 54.29
C ASP A 135 -20.91 -15.98 53.17
N ASN A 136 -19.69 -16.43 53.51
CA ASN A 136 -18.76 -17.02 52.55
C ASN A 136 -19.21 -18.42 52.13
N GLY A 137 -19.56 -19.29 53.08
CA GLY A 137 -20.07 -20.62 52.80
C GLY A 137 -21.43 -20.60 52.10
N LEU A 138 -22.35 -19.75 52.57
CA LEU A 138 -23.68 -19.53 51.94
C LEU A 138 -23.55 -18.91 50.53
N GLY A 139 -22.62 -17.97 50.36
CA GLY A 139 -22.32 -17.38 49.06
C GLY A 139 -21.78 -18.40 48.06
N LEU A 140 -20.85 -19.26 48.48
CA LEU A 140 -20.32 -20.34 47.64
C LEU A 140 -21.37 -21.41 47.33
N ARG A 141 -22.24 -21.75 48.29
CA ARG A 141 -23.38 -22.66 48.05
C ARG A 141 -24.36 -22.08 47.02
N THR A 142 -24.60 -20.77 47.04
CA THR A 142 -25.42 -20.07 46.03
C THR A 142 -24.80 -20.14 44.64
N VAL A 143 -23.47 -19.98 44.53
CA VAL A 143 -22.74 -20.17 43.26
C VAL A 143 -22.88 -21.61 42.76
N LEU A 144 -22.64 -22.61 43.63
CA LEU A 144 -22.80 -24.03 43.31
C LEU A 144 -24.23 -24.36 42.85
N ARG A 145 -25.26 -23.81 43.50
CA ARG A 145 -26.66 -23.95 43.05
C ARG A 145 -26.85 -23.42 41.64
N ALA A 146 -26.39 -22.20 41.35
CA ALA A 146 -26.52 -21.61 40.02
C ALA A 146 -25.80 -22.44 38.94
N VAL A 147 -24.61 -22.97 39.26
CA VAL A 147 -23.84 -23.88 38.41
C VAL A 147 -24.59 -25.18 38.14
N ILE A 148 -25.07 -25.85 39.17
CA ILE A 148 -25.82 -27.11 39.05
C ILE A 148 -27.10 -26.90 38.24
N MET A 149 -27.85 -25.83 38.51
CA MET A 149 -29.05 -25.45 37.75
C MET A 149 -28.74 -25.11 36.28
N GLN A 150 -27.55 -24.57 35.96
CA GLN A 150 -27.16 -24.32 34.58
C GLN A 150 -26.79 -25.61 33.84
N LEU A 151 -26.10 -26.55 34.51
CA LEU A 151 -25.70 -27.84 33.94
C LEU A 151 -26.90 -28.77 33.71
N SER A 152 -27.88 -28.76 34.61
CA SER A 152 -29.09 -29.62 34.53
C SER A 152 -30.14 -29.16 33.50
N ARG A 153 -30.00 -27.95 32.92
CA ARG A 153 -30.87 -27.43 31.84
C ARG A 153 -30.70 -28.16 30.50
N ARG A 154 -29.66 -28.96 30.30
CA ARG A 154 -29.50 -29.72 29.05
C ARG A 154 -30.53 -30.87 28.98
N GLU A 155 -31.26 -30.92 27.86
CA GLU A 155 -32.23 -31.99 27.56
C GLU A 155 -31.56 -33.30 27.13
N THR A 156 -30.30 -33.24 26.68
CA THR A 156 -29.46 -34.39 26.33
C THR A 156 -28.16 -34.37 27.12
N GLY A 157 -27.52 -35.52 27.29
CA GLY A 157 -26.22 -35.64 27.99
C GLY A 157 -26.16 -36.76 29.03
N VAL A 158 -25.00 -36.88 29.68
CA VAL A 158 -24.67 -37.92 30.67
C VAL A 158 -25.65 -37.92 31.84
N LEU A 159 -26.00 -36.74 32.34
CA LEU A 159 -26.92 -36.58 33.48
C LEU A 159 -28.28 -37.22 33.19
N ARG A 160 -28.83 -37.01 31.97
CA ARG A 160 -30.12 -37.58 31.53
C ARG A 160 -30.02 -39.09 31.28
N ALA A 161 -28.91 -39.57 30.72
CA ALA A 161 -28.68 -41.00 30.53
C ALA A 161 -28.61 -41.78 31.86
N LEU A 162 -27.97 -41.22 32.89
CA LEU A 162 -27.96 -41.78 34.25
C LEU A 162 -29.37 -41.81 34.88
N GLU A 163 -30.17 -40.77 34.61
CA GLU A 163 -31.59 -40.65 35.01
C GLU A 163 -32.43 -41.80 34.42
N SER A 164 -32.35 -41.99 33.09
CA SER A 164 -33.11 -43.04 32.38
C SER A 164 -32.70 -44.47 32.75
N LEU A 165 -31.42 -44.69 33.09
CA LEU A 165 -30.91 -46.01 33.43
C LEU A 165 -31.09 -46.39 34.92
N GLN A 166 -31.62 -45.48 35.73
CA GLN A 166 -31.68 -45.61 37.20
C GLN A 166 -30.30 -45.92 37.80
N LEU A 167 -29.23 -45.38 37.21
CA LEU A 167 -27.84 -45.57 37.65
C LEU A 167 -27.36 -44.52 38.66
N ARG A 168 -28.24 -43.58 39.05
CA ARG A 168 -27.86 -42.48 39.92
C ARG A 168 -27.66 -42.93 41.37
N SER A 169 -26.55 -42.49 41.94
CA SER A 169 -26.44 -42.21 43.37
C SER A 169 -27.49 -41.18 43.82
N ALA A 170 -27.76 -41.07 45.12
CA ALA A 170 -28.71 -40.10 45.63
C ALA A 170 -28.14 -38.67 45.44
N LEU A 171 -28.70 -37.93 44.48
CA LEU A 171 -28.38 -36.52 44.22
C LEU A 171 -29.40 -35.61 44.91
N ASP A 172 -28.96 -34.42 45.34
CA ASP A 172 -29.84 -33.41 45.95
C ASP A 172 -30.97 -32.96 44.98
N PRO A 173 -32.19 -32.67 45.48
CA PRO A 173 -33.32 -32.21 44.66
C PRO A 173 -33.01 -31.02 43.72
N VAL A 174 -32.02 -30.19 44.03
CA VAL A 174 -31.56 -29.06 43.18
C VAL A 174 -31.21 -29.48 41.74
N TRP A 175 -30.76 -30.72 41.52
CA TRP A 175 -30.47 -31.25 40.19
C TRP A 175 -31.73 -31.45 39.34
N MET A 176 -32.91 -31.54 39.96
CA MET A 176 -34.20 -31.72 39.27
C MET A 176 -35.00 -30.42 39.14
N GLU A 177 -34.81 -29.42 40.02
CA GLU A 177 -35.54 -28.13 40.01
C GLU A 177 -35.54 -27.42 38.65
N ALA A 178 -34.40 -27.43 37.95
CA ALA A 178 -34.27 -26.81 36.63
C ALA A 178 -35.17 -27.47 35.57
N SER A 179 -35.48 -28.76 35.72
CA SER A 179 -36.37 -29.52 34.82
C SER A 179 -37.84 -29.17 35.05
N THR A 180 -38.21 -28.83 36.29
CA THR A 180 -39.61 -28.57 36.68
C THR A 180 -40.09 -27.18 36.22
N SER A 181 -39.18 -26.19 36.17
CA SER A 181 -39.53 -24.82 35.76
C SER A 181 -40.00 -24.68 34.30
N VAL A 182 -39.57 -25.57 33.41
CA VAL A 182 -39.96 -25.55 31.98
C VAL A 182 -41.36 -26.15 31.77
N ILE A 183 -41.80 -27.06 32.65
CA ILE A 183 -43.10 -27.73 32.55
C ILE A 183 -44.24 -26.81 33.01
N ALA A 184 -43.96 -25.79 33.84
CA ALA A 184 -44.95 -24.85 34.33
C ALA A 184 -45.51 -23.91 33.23
N ASP A 185 -44.67 -23.47 32.28
CA ASP A 185 -45.10 -22.62 31.15
C ASP A 185 -45.78 -23.42 30.02
N ALA A 186 -45.73 -24.76 30.06
CA ALA A 186 -46.34 -25.65 29.06
C ALA A 186 -47.69 -26.26 29.52
N ALA A 187 -48.26 -25.76 30.63
CA ALA A 187 -49.46 -26.30 31.25
C ALA A 187 -50.79 -25.67 30.75
N GLU A 188 -50.82 -25.15 29.53
CA GLU A 188 -52.06 -24.82 28.78
C GLU A 188 -52.11 -25.51 27.40
N ASP A 189 -51.84 -26.82 27.35
CA ASP A 189 -52.51 -27.66 26.35
C ASP A 189 -52.50 -29.16 26.73
N GLY A 190 -53.59 -29.85 26.44
CA GLY A 190 -53.83 -31.23 26.86
C GLY A 190 -53.02 -32.26 26.06
N ALA A 191 -51.76 -32.50 26.42
CA ALA A 191 -50.91 -33.53 25.84
C ALA A 191 -50.73 -34.74 26.77
N THR A 192 -51.00 -35.95 26.26
CA THR A 192 -50.80 -37.21 26.98
C THR A 192 -49.32 -37.50 27.21
N ALA A 193 -48.98 -38.04 28.38
CA ALA A 193 -47.62 -38.43 28.73
C ALA A 193 -47.07 -39.48 27.74
N LYS A 194 -46.11 -39.08 26.91
CA LYS A 194 -45.34 -40.01 26.06
C LYS A 194 -44.39 -40.84 26.93
N ALA A 195 -44.27 -42.12 26.59
CA ALA A 195 -43.26 -43.02 27.14
C ALA A 195 -41.85 -42.47 26.89
N PRO A 196 -40.86 -42.72 27.78
CA PRO A 196 -39.51 -42.22 27.62
C PRO A 196 -38.86 -42.79 26.35
N THR A 197 -38.58 -41.91 25.38
CA THR A 197 -37.74 -42.23 24.22
C THR A 197 -36.34 -42.63 24.69
N PRO A 198 -35.70 -43.67 24.15
CA PRO A 198 -34.35 -44.05 24.55
C PRO A 198 -33.37 -42.89 24.26
N VAL A 199 -32.61 -42.50 25.29
CA VAL A 199 -31.64 -41.41 25.20
C VAL A 199 -30.44 -41.86 24.37
N ALA A 200 -30.40 -41.46 23.10
CA ALA A 200 -29.22 -41.62 22.26
C ALA A 200 -28.11 -40.67 22.75
N LEU A 201 -27.17 -41.21 23.54
CA LEU A 201 -25.99 -40.49 24.02
C LEU A 201 -24.78 -40.84 23.15
N SER A 202 -24.23 -39.86 22.44
CA SER A 202 -23.00 -40.06 21.65
C SER A 202 -21.75 -39.83 22.49
N LYS A 203 -20.62 -40.37 22.04
CA LYS A 203 -19.30 -40.09 22.62
C LYS A 203 -18.98 -38.58 22.60
N ALA A 204 -19.44 -37.85 21.58
CA ALA A 204 -19.26 -36.40 21.47
C ALA A 204 -20.02 -35.61 22.56
N ASP A 205 -21.20 -36.07 22.96
CA ASP A 205 -21.99 -35.48 24.05
C ASP A 205 -21.26 -35.62 25.39
N VAL A 206 -20.67 -36.80 25.66
CA VAL A 206 -19.86 -37.04 26.87
C VAL A 206 -18.67 -36.07 26.94
N ARG A 207 -18.06 -35.71 25.80
CA ARG A 207 -17.00 -34.68 25.75
C ARG A 207 -17.54 -33.26 25.97
N ALA A 208 -18.70 -32.95 25.39
CA ALA A 208 -19.35 -31.65 25.57
C ALA A 208 -19.82 -31.43 27.02
N ASP A 209 -20.18 -32.50 27.72
CA ASP A 209 -20.46 -32.51 29.14
C ASP A 209 -19.18 -32.44 29.97
N PHE A 210 -18.16 -33.27 29.69
CA PHE A 210 -16.88 -33.21 30.41
C PHE A 210 -16.29 -31.80 30.42
N HIS A 211 -16.21 -31.12 29.28
CA HIS A 211 -15.74 -29.73 29.22
C HIS A 211 -16.65 -28.74 29.99
N ALA A 212 -17.96 -28.97 30.03
CA ALA A 212 -18.89 -28.14 30.80
C ALA A 212 -18.70 -28.32 32.32
N TYR A 213 -18.58 -29.57 32.79
CA TYR A 213 -18.30 -29.88 34.19
C TYR A 213 -16.91 -29.37 34.62
N MET A 214 -15.88 -29.53 33.79
CA MET A 214 -14.54 -28.99 34.08
C MET A 214 -14.55 -27.45 34.16
N LYS A 215 -15.25 -26.76 33.25
CA LYS A 215 -15.39 -25.28 33.32
C LYS A 215 -16.22 -24.81 34.51
N ALA A 216 -17.23 -25.58 34.91
CA ALA A 216 -17.97 -25.33 36.14
C ALA A 216 -17.08 -25.48 37.37
N ILE A 217 -16.27 -26.54 37.46
CA ILE A 217 -15.34 -26.77 38.57
C ILE A 217 -14.26 -25.66 38.61
N GLU A 218 -13.68 -25.27 37.47
CA GLU A 218 -12.77 -24.11 37.39
C GLU A 218 -13.39 -22.83 37.98
N MET A 219 -14.66 -22.55 37.66
CA MET A 219 -15.36 -21.38 38.18
C MET A 219 -15.62 -21.48 39.69
N VAL A 220 -16.07 -22.64 40.18
CA VAL A 220 -16.27 -22.88 41.61
C VAL A 220 -14.94 -22.79 42.38
N ARG A 221 -13.83 -23.31 41.84
CA ARG A 221 -12.48 -23.17 42.40
C ARG A 221 -12.07 -21.70 42.53
N LYS A 222 -12.28 -20.88 41.50
CA LYS A 222 -12.00 -19.43 41.55
C LYS A 222 -12.82 -18.72 42.63
N GLU A 223 -14.10 -19.04 42.74
CA GLU A 223 -14.99 -18.46 43.75
C GLU A 223 -14.67 -18.93 45.18
N ALA A 224 -14.24 -20.18 45.36
CA ALA A 224 -13.74 -20.71 46.63
C ALA A 224 -12.42 -20.03 47.05
N LEU A 225 -11.45 -19.89 46.13
CA LEU A 225 -10.17 -19.23 46.39
C LEU A 225 -10.36 -17.79 46.88
N THR A 226 -11.33 -17.09 46.30
CA THR A 226 -11.65 -15.69 46.65
C THR A 226 -12.26 -15.57 48.06
N ARG A 227 -12.98 -16.59 48.54
CA ARG A 227 -13.70 -16.59 49.82
C ARG A 227 -12.93 -17.24 50.98
N LEU A 228 -12.01 -18.15 50.68
CA LEU A 228 -11.22 -18.86 51.70
C LEU A 228 -10.52 -17.93 52.72
N PRO A 229 -9.87 -16.82 52.33
CA PRO A 229 -9.22 -15.93 53.30
C PRO A 229 -10.18 -15.32 54.32
N ALA A 230 -11.43 -15.06 53.94
CA ALA A 230 -12.46 -14.54 54.84
C ALA A 230 -13.08 -15.64 55.70
N SER A 231 -13.31 -16.84 55.13
CA SER A 231 -13.80 -18.01 55.86
C SER A 231 -12.85 -18.38 57.01
N LEU A 232 -11.53 -18.37 56.76
CA LEU A 232 -10.45 -18.61 57.74
C LEU A 232 -10.42 -17.66 58.95
N HIS A 233 -11.13 -16.53 58.89
CA HIS A 233 -11.24 -15.54 59.97
C HIS A 233 -12.69 -15.35 60.43
N SER A 234 -13.61 -16.23 60.01
CA SER A 234 -15.05 -16.11 60.28
C SER A 234 -15.44 -16.26 61.76
N GLY A 235 -14.58 -16.89 62.57
CA GLY A 235 -14.87 -17.22 63.97
C GLY A 235 -15.90 -18.34 64.17
N ASN A 236 -16.38 -18.96 63.09
CA ASN A 236 -17.48 -19.94 63.11
C ASN A 236 -17.03 -21.40 63.01
N HIS A 237 -15.72 -21.68 63.06
CA HIS A 237 -15.16 -23.03 63.04
C HIS A 237 -15.46 -23.79 64.33
N ASP A 238 -15.60 -25.12 64.24
CA ASP A 238 -15.50 -25.97 65.42
C ASP A 238 -14.10 -25.83 66.06
N PRO A 239 -13.96 -25.77 67.39
CA PRO A 239 -12.66 -25.58 68.04
C PRO A 239 -11.58 -26.61 67.67
N ALA A 240 -11.95 -27.87 67.42
CA ALA A 240 -11.00 -28.90 67.01
C ALA A 240 -10.58 -28.75 65.54
N VAL A 241 -11.51 -28.36 64.66
CA VAL A 241 -11.21 -28.05 63.25
C VAL A 241 -10.35 -26.78 63.14
N GLY A 242 -10.65 -25.74 63.94
CA GLY A 242 -9.83 -24.52 64.02
C GLY A 242 -8.40 -24.80 64.51
N LEU A 243 -8.24 -25.70 65.49
CA LEU A 243 -6.91 -26.14 65.96
C LEU A 243 -6.13 -26.89 64.86
N LEU A 244 -6.80 -27.76 64.10
CA LEU A 244 -6.22 -28.45 62.95
C LEU A 244 -5.78 -27.45 61.85
N ILE A 245 -6.64 -26.51 61.48
CA ILE A 245 -6.32 -25.45 60.50
C ILE A 245 -5.10 -24.64 60.96
N ALA A 246 -5.01 -24.31 62.25
CA ALA A 246 -3.86 -23.61 62.81
C ALA A 246 -2.57 -24.46 62.77
N PHE A 247 -2.67 -25.78 62.99
CA PHE A 247 -1.55 -26.70 62.81
C PHE A 247 -1.05 -26.73 61.37
N VAL A 248 -1.95 -26.87 60.38
CA VAL A 248 -1.56 -26.89 58.95
C VAL A 248 -0.90 -25.56 58.53
N LYS A 249 -1.45 -24.40 58.94
CA LYS A 249 -0.80 -23.09 58.72
C LYS A 249 0.58 -22.95 59.37
N GLN A 250 0.80 -23.59 60.52
CA GLN A 250 2.11 -23.57 61.17
C GLN A 250 3.09 -24.54 60.48
N PHE A 251 2.60 -25.61 59.86
CA PHE A 251 3.39 -26.56 59.06
C PHE A 251 3.96 -25.92 57.78
N GLU A 252 3.23 -25.02 57.11
CA GLU A 252 3.73 -24.27 55.93
C GLU A 252 5.09 -23.57 56.19
N LYS A 253 5.36 -23.12 57.42
CA LYS A 253 6.64 -22.50 57.80
C LYS A 253 7.79 -23.51 57.83
N LEU A 254 7.50 -24.76 58.19
CA LEU A 254 8.46 -25.86 58.12
C LEU A 254 8.69 -26.27 56.66
N GLN A 255 7.63 -26.37 55.88
CA GLN A 255 7.68 -26.66 54.44
C GLN A 255 8.53 -25.64 53.68
N SER A 256 8.31 -24.33 53.90
CA SER A 256 9.16 -23.26 53.33
C SER A 256 10.64 -23.41 53.71
N LYS A 257 10.94 -23.79 54.97
CA LYS A 257 12.31 -24.04 55.43
C LYS A 257 12.95 -25.27 54.78
N LEU A 258 12.17 -26.32 54.54
CA LEU A 258 12.60 -27.53 53.82
C LEU A 258 12.84 -27.22 52.34
N ASN A 259 11.91 -26.55 51.68
CA ASN A 259 12.00 -26.18 50.26
C ASN A 259 13.17 -25.25 49.95
N GLY A 260 13.59 -24.41 50.91
CA GLY A 260 14.82 -23.62 50.81
C GLY A 260 16.13 -24.41 51.01
N TYR A 261 16.12 -25.74 51.13
CA TYR A 261 17.33 -26.56 51.22
C TYR A 261 18.08 -26.68 49.88
N THR A 262 17.33 -26.82 48.78
CA THR A 262 17.87 -27.02 47.43
C THR A 262 18.74 -25.85 47.00
N GLN A 263 18.24 -24.61 47.13
CA GLN A 263 19.00 -23.40 46.84
C GLN A 263 20.28 -23.31 47.70
N LYS A 264 20.18 -23.52 49.02
CA LYS A 264 21.34 -23.48 49.93
C LYS A 264 22.39 -24.53 49.60
N PHE A 265 21.98 -25.69 49.07
CA PHE A 265 22.91 -26.71 48.60
C PHE A 265 23.62 -26.30 47.31
N ILE A 266 22.91 -25.64 46.37
CA ILE A 266 23.50 -25.05 45.16
C ILE A 266 24.51 -23.96 45.55
N ASP A 267 24.12 -23.01 46.40
CA ASP A 267 24.98 -21.92 46.88
C ASP A 267 26.24 -22.49 47.55
N PHE A 268 26.08 -23.46 48.46
CA PHE A 268 27.19 -24.15 49.12
C PHE A 268 28.14 -24.84 48.13
N TYR A 269 27.60 -25.51 47.11
CA TYR A 269 28.40 -26.21 46.10
C TYR A 269 29.22 -25.22 45.26
N TYR A 270 28.59 -24.17 44.73
CA TYR A 270 29.30 -23.20 43.88
C TYR A 270 30.26 -22.31 44.67
N GLU A 271 29.85 -21.76 45.82
CA GLU A 271 30.67 -20.84 46.60
C GLU A 271 31.78 -21.57 47.39
N ARG A 272 31.46 -22.69 48.05
CA ARG A 272 32.40 -23.34 49.00
C ARG A 272 33.13 -24.57 48.45
N MET A 273 32.50 -25.39 47.61
CA MET A 273 33.18 -26.55 47.02
C MET A 273 33.96 -26.17 45.76
N LEU A 274 33.37 -25.35 44.88
CA LEU A 274 34.03 -24.88 43.65
C LEU A 274 34.80 -23.56 43.82
N GLY A 275 34.61 -22.84 44.93
CA GLY A 275 35.31 -21.57 45.18
C GLY A 275 34.89 -20.43 44.22
N SER A 276 33.65 -20.48 43.70
CA SER A 276 33.14 -19.50 42.73
C SER A 276 32.92 -18.15 43.41
N VAL A 277 33.59 -17.10 42.92
CA VAL A 277 33.45 -15.75 43.45
C VAL A 277 32.47 -14.95 42.56
N PRO A 278 31.48 -14.23 43.13
CA PRO A 278 30.65 -13.31 42.37
C PRO A 278 31.50 -12.30 41.59
N ARG A 279 31.15 -12.04 40.33
CA ARG A 279 31.84 -11.02 39.53
C ARG A 279 31.62 -9.64 40.16
N GLY A 280 32.68 -8.83 40.19
CA GLY A 280 32.60 -7.44 40.63
C GLY A 280 31.70 -6.59 39.73
N VAL A 281 31.26 -5.45 40.25
CA VAL A 281 30.41 -4.49 39.53
C VAL A 281 31.16 -3.92 38.33
N VAL A 282 30.57 -4.01 37.15
CA VAL A 282 31.04 -3.34 35.93
C VAL A 282 30.30 -2.01 35.82
N PRO A 283 30.98 -0.86 35.63
CA PRO A 283 30.31 0.42 35.42
C PRO A 283 29.48 0.42 34.13
N ASP A 284 28.31 1.05 34.18
CA ASP A 284 27.48 1.26 32.98
C ASP A 284 28.07 2.33 32.05
N HIS A 285 27.77 2.22 30.76
CA HIS A 285 28.16 3.16 29.73
C HIS A 285 26.94 3.70 28.98
N THR A 286 26.95 4.99 28.63
CA THR A 286 25.88 5.63 27.87
C THR A 286 26.44 6.71 26.92
N TRP A 287 25.66 7.09 25.92
CA TRP A 287 26.04 8.10 24.92
C TRP A 287 25.43 9.47 25.24
N LEU A 288 26.26 10.51 25.25
CA LEU A 288 25.84 11.90 25.47
C LEU A 288 25.92 12.70 24.17
N VAL A 289 24.81 13.31 23.75
CA VAL A 289 24.78 14.19 22.57
C VAL A 289 24.93 15.65 22.99
N LEU A 290 26.12 16.22 22.77
CA LEU A 290 26.39 17.62 23.04
C LEU A 290 25.96 18.51 21.87
N ARG A 291 25.32 19.65 22.17
CA ARG A 291 24.93 20.67 21.20
C ARG A 291 25.55 22.01 21.59
N ARG A 292 26.32 22.59 20.67
CA ARG A 292 26.85 23.95 20.83
C ARG A 292 25.71 24.96 20.82
N ASN A 293 25.78 25.98 21.67
CA ASN A 293 24.95 27.18 21.50
C ASN A 293 25.31 27.85 20.15
N PRO A 294 24.33 28.27 19.31
CA PRO A 294 24.59 28.96 18.05
C PRO A 294 25.60 30.10 18.16
N ASP A 295 25.53 30.92 19.22
CA ASP A 295 26.38 32.11 19.38
C ASP A 295 27.75 31.83 20.03
N ALA A 296 27.99 30.60 20.51
CA ALA A 296 29.26 30.22 21.12
C ALA A 296 30.33 29.87 20.07
N LYS A 297 31.60 29.94 20.46
CA LYS A 297 32.70 29.30 19.71
C LYS A 297 32.69 27.79 19.94
N ASP A 298 33.42 27.05 19.12
CA ASP A 298 33.59 25.60 19.29
C ASP A 298 34.28 25.30 20.63
N VAL A 299 33.85 24.22 21.29
CA VAL A 299 34.25 23.89 22.67
C VAL A 299 34.87 22.51 22.71
N VAL A 300 36.08 22.40 23.27
CA VAL A 300 36.71 21.10 23.55
C VAL A 300 36.27 20.61 24.92
N VAL A 301 35.79 19.36 24.97
CA VAL A 301 35.46 18.63 26.19
C VAL A 301 36.55 17.58 26.40
N PRO A 302 37.46 17.75 27.38
CA PRO A 302 38.52 16.78 27.65
C PRO A 302 37.98 15.44 28.12
N ALA A 303 38.75 14.37 27.86
CA ALA A 303 38.52 13.07 28.48
C ALA A 303 38.50 13.19 30.02
N GLY A 304 37.62 12.43 30.67
CA GLY A 304 37.42 12.46 32.12
C GLY A 304 36.48 13.56 32.63
N THR A 305 35.94 14.43 31.77
CA THR A 305 34.89 15.41 32.14
C THR A 305 33.67 14.70 32.73
N VAL A 306 33.21 15.18 33.90
CA VAL A 306 32.15 14.57 34.71
C VAL A 306 30.77 15.10 34.31
N PHE A 307 29.79 14.21 34.18
CA PHE A 307 28.39 14.53 33.89
C PHE A 307 27.46 13.88 34.93
N PRO A 308 26.67 14.66 35.69
CA PRO A 308 25.71 14.12 36.65
C PRO A 308 24.45 13.58 35.94
N ALA A 309 23.95 12.45 36.42
CA ALA A 309 22.79 11.73 35.86
C ALA A 309 21.68 11.48 36.90
N GLY A 310 21.55 12.37 37.89
CA GLY A 310 20.57 12.25 38.98
C GLY A 310 21.11 11.48 40.18
N ILE A 311 20.19 10.96 41.00
CA ILE A 311 20.49 10.23 42.25
C ILE A 311 19.98 8.78 42.18
N ASP A 312 20.67 7.87 42.85
CA ASP A 312 20.25 6.47 43.00
C ASP A 312 19.16 6.28 44.07
N ALA A 313 18.65 5.05 44.19
CA ALA A 313 17.63 4.69 45.18
C ALA A 313 18.11 4.79 46.65
N GLN A 314 19.41 5.03 46.86
CA GLN A 314 20.04 5.25 48.17
C GLN A 314 20.41 6.73 48.40
N GLY A 315 20.04 7.64 47.47
CA GLY A 315 20.24 9.08 47.58
C GLY A 315 21.65 9.57 47.22
N ARG A 316 22.43 8.79 46.45
CA ARG A 316 23.80 9.13 46.03
C ARG A 316 23.83 9.58 44.56
N ASP A 317 24.69 10.54 44.23
CA ASP A 317 24.83 11.05 42.86
C ASP A 317 25.36 10.00 41.88
N ILE A 318 24.70 9.87 40.73
CA ILE A 318 25.14 9.05 39.60
C ILE A 318 26.04 9.93 38.71
N LEU A 319 27.32 9.58 38.61
CA LEU A 319 28.32 10.38 37.88
C LEU A 319 28.93 9.59 36.71
N TYR A 320 28.68 10.05 35.49
CA TYR A 320 29.35 9.55 34.29
C TYR A 320 30.60 10.39 33.99
N ARG A 321 31.54 9.80 33.23
CA ARG A 321 32.74 10.50 32.73
C ARG A 321 32.90 10.26 31.24
N SER A 322 33.31 11.29 30.50
CA SER A 322 33.75 11.12 29.12
C SER A 322 34.98 10.20 29.06
N GLN A 323 34.98 9.26 28.12
CA GLN A 323 36.15 8.38 27.88
C GLN A 323 37.17 9.08 26.98
N ASP A 324 36.70 9.75 25.94
CA ASP A 324 37.52 10.43 24.93
C ASP A 324 37.35 11.96 24.98
N GLU A 325 38.30 12.68 24.39
CA GLU A 325 38.17 14.12 24.12
C GLU A 325 37.25 14.36 22.91
N LEU A 326 36.37 15.36 23.01
CA LEU A 326 35.43 15.73 21.95
C LEU A 326 35.43 17.24 21.68
N CYS A 327 35.68 17.64 20.43
CA CYS A 327 35.47 19.01 19.96
C CYS A 327 34.02 19.19 19.48
N VAL A 328 33.24 19.98 20.21
CA VAL A 328 31.82 20.27 19.93
C VAL A 328 31.72 21.49 19.02
N THR A 329 31.39 21.22 17.75
CA THR A 329 31.23 22.26 16.71
C THR A 329 29.76 22.55 16.41
N GLY A 330 29.49 23.45 15.47
CA GLY A 330 28.14 23.68 14.93
C GLY A 330 27.61 22.60 13.97
N ALA A 331 28.37 21.52 13.72
CA ALA A 331 27.96 20.46 12.79
C ALA A 331 26.73 19.69 13.32
N ARG A 332 25.75 19.45 12.44
CA ARG A 332 24.55 18.65 12.76
C ARG A 332 24.15 17.76 11.58
N VAL A 333 23.66 16.57 11.89
CA VAL A 333 22.99 15.72 10.90
C VAL A 333 21.68 16.41 10.51
N SER A 334 21.57 16.82 9.25
CA SER A 334 20.39 17.49 8.71
C SER A 334 19.35 16.51 8.17
N ARG A 335 19.81 15.45 7.50
CA ARG A 335 19.02 14.35 6.94
C ARG A 335 19.85 13.07 6.95
N VAL A 336 19.20 11.92 7.13
CA VAL A 336 19.76 10.59 6.88
C VAL A 336 18.88 9.92 5.84
N GLN A 337 19.48 9.39 4.79
CA GLN A 337 18.77 8.77 3.67
C GLN A 337 19.43 7.44 3.33
N THR A 338 18.63 6.42 3.07
CA THR A 338 19.12 5.08 2.71
C THR A 338 18.65 4.72 1.30
N LEU A 339 19.59 4.33 0.44
CA LEU A 339 19.33 3.71 -0.85
C LEU A 339 19.73 2.23 -0.76
N TYR A 340 18.75 1.33 -0.88
CA TYR A 340 18.99 -0.10 -0.94
C TYR A 340 18.68 -0.62 -2.35
N LEU A 341 19.60 -1.42 -2.89
CA LEU A 341 19.41 -2.15 -4.15
C LEU A 341 19.18 -3.62 -3.80
N ASP A 342 17.99 -4.12 -4.09
CA ASP A 342 17.61 -5.51 -3.82
C ASP A 342 18.15 -6.47 -4.86
N HIS A 343 18.48 -7.69 -4.45
CA HIS A 343 19.17 -8.69 -5.26
C HIS A 343 18.52 -10.07 -5.07
N ASN A 344 17.29 -10.22 -5.55
CA ASN A 344 16.53 -11.45 -5.39
C ASN A 344 17.06 -12.58 -6.30
N GLY A 345 17.69 -13.59 -5.71
CA GLY A 345 18.21 -14.76 -6.41
C GLY A 345 17.16 -15.64 -7.12
N TYR A 346 15.86 -15.41 -6.87
CA TYR A 346 14.76 -16.10 -7.56
C TYR A 346 14.22 -15.33 -8.77
N SER A 347 14.62 -14.07 -8.98
CA SER A 347 14.17 -13.28 -10.14
C SER A 347 15.02 -13.56 -11.37
N MET A 348 14.40 -14.11 -12.41
CA MET A 348 15.01 -14.35 -13.72
C MET A 348 14.54 -13.28 -14.72
N PRO A 349 15.45 -12.67 -15.52
CA PRO A 349 16.83 -13.07 -15.77
C PRO A 349 17.90 -12.41 -14.88
N GLU A 350 17.55 -11.49 -13.98
CA GLU A 350 18.51 -10.72 -13.16
C GLU A 350 19.50 -11.61 -12.40
N ASN A 351 19.04 -12.73 -11.84
CA ASN A 351 19.86 -13.69 -11.09
C ASN A 351 20.94 -14.40 -11.94
N LEU A 352 20.80 -14.44 -13.26
CA LEU A 352 21.81 -14.98 -14.18
C LEU A 352 22.85 -13.94 -14.58
N LEU A 353 22.51 -12.65 -14.51
CA LEU A 353 23.31 -11.55 -15.03
C LEU A 353 24.27 -11.01 -13.95
N PRO A 354 25.60 -11.16 -14.10
CA PRO A 354 26.55 -10.56 -13.17
C PRO A 354 26.63 -9.04 -13.37
N GLU A 355 26.88 -8.29 -12.29
CA GLU A 355 27.14 -6.86 -12.35
C GLU A 355 28.50 -6.56 -13.01
N ASP A 356 29.48 -7.36 -12.59
CA ASP A 356 30.86 -7.41 -13.05
C ASP A 356 31.12 -8.83 -13.60
N PRO A 357 31.32 -8.99 -14.93
CA PRO A 357 31.61 -10.29 -15.54
C PRO A 357 32.91 -10.94 -15.05
N ASP A 358 33.89 -10.13 -14.62
CA ASP A 358 35.24 -10.60 -14.29
C ASP A 358 35.33 -11.11 -12.83
N ALA A 359 34.36 -10.75 -11.98
CA ALA A 359 34.28 -11.15 -10.57
C ALA A 359 33.90 -12.63 -10.32
N GLY A 360 33.75 -13.44 -11.37
CA GLY A 360 33.58 -14.89 -11.29
C GLY A 360 32.27 -15.35 -10.63
N GLN A 361 32.29 -16.52 -9.98
CA GLN A 361 31.07 -17.16 -9.46
C GLN A 361 30.40 -16.37 -8.31
N ASN A 362 31.17 -15.59 -7.55
CA ASN A 362 30.66 -14.74 -6.47
C ASN A 362 30.32 -13.31 -6.93
N ALA A 363 30.31 -13.04 -8.24
CA ALA A 363 29.88 -11.75 -8.78
C ALA A 363 28.45 -11.41 -8.31
N ARG A 364 28.27 -10.19 -7.79
CA ARG A 364 26.95 -9.63 -7.48
C ARG A 364 26.08 -9.72 -8.73
N LYS A 365 24.81 -10.09 -8.59
CA LYS A 365 23.85 -10.17 -9.71
C LYS A 365 23.21 -8.82 -9.98
N TRP A 366 22.46 -8.65 -11.06
CA TRP A 366 21.77 -7.39 -11.30
C TRP A 366 20.70 -7.16 -10.23
N PRO A 367 20.44 -5.89 -9.86
CA PRO A 367 19.42 -5.58 -8.88
C PRO A 367 18.03 -5.83 -9.45
N THR A 368 17.11 -6.23 -8.57
CA THR A 368 15.71 -6.57 -8.89
C THR A 368 14.72 -5.50 -8.44
N ALA A 369 15.13 -4.65 -7.50
CA ALA A 369 14.40 -3.45 -7.08
C ALA A 369 15.37 -2.41 -6.49
N ALA A 370 14.89 -1.19 -6.31
CA ALA A 370 15.58 -0.16 -5.56
C ALA A 370 14.61 0.55 -4.60
N TRP A 371 15.01 0.69 -3.35
CA TRP A 371 14.23 1.33 -2.29
C TRP A 371 14.98 2.53 -1.72
N PHE A 372 14.22 3.58 -1.42
CA PHE A 372 14.72 4.83 -0.86
C PHE A 372 13.85 5.25 0.32
N ASP A 373 14.47 5.45 1.47
CA ASP A 373 13.82 5.95 2.68
C ASP A 373 14.60 7.13 3.26
N GLU A 374 13.86 8.07 3.86
CA GLU A 374 14.41 9.13 4.69
C GLU A 374 14.23 8.74 6.16
N VAL A 375 15.35 8.54 6.87
CA VAL A 375 15.34 8.17 8.28
C VAL A 375 15.11 9.43 9.12
N PRO A 376 14.05 9.50 9.93
CA PRO A 376 13.70 10.70 10.68
C PRO A 376 14.77 11.00 11.73
N CYS A 377 15.47 12.12 11.54
CA CYS A 377 16.45 12.64 12.49
C CYS A 377 15.71 13.32 13.65
N ALA A 378 15.30 12.55 14.66
CA ALA A 378 14.66 13.11 15.85
C ALA A 378 15.66 13.93 16.69
N PRO A 379 15.18 14.93 17.46
CA PRO A 379 16.02 15.59 18.46
C PRO A 379 16.40 14.60 19.59
N PRO A 380 17.57 14.79 20.25
CA PRO A 380 17.98 13.98 21.40
C PRO A 380 16.92 13.94 22.49
N GLY A 381 16.75 12.77 23.11
CA GLY A 381 15.75 12.53 24.16
C GLY A 381 14.37 12.12 23.66
N VAL A 382 14.15 11.99 22.34
CA VAL A 382 12.93 11.37 21.80
C VAL A 382 13.14 9.87 21.63
N ASP A 383 12.30 9.07 22.27
CA ASP A 383 12.32 7.61 22.10
C ASP A 383 11.91 7.20 20.68
N HIS A 384 12.80 6.46 20.02
CA HIS A 384 12.54 5.87 18.72
C HIS A 384 11.84 4.51 18.87
N SER A 385 10.51 4.50 18.83
CA SER A 385 9.69 3.27 18.87
C SER A 385 9.94 2.30 17.71
N LYS A 386 10.59 2.75 16.63
CA LYS A 386 10.90 1.95 15.43
C LYS A 386 12.40 1.92 15.16
N ALA A 387 12.99 0.72 15.21
CA ALA A 387 14.33 0.48 14.70
C ALA A 387 14.34 0.54 13.16
N TRP A 388 15.24 1.36 12.60
CA TRP A 388 15.44 1.47 11.15
C TRP A 388 16.49 0.46 10.68
N PRO A 389 16.30 -0.17 9.49
CA PRO A 389 17.30 -1.09 8.96
C PRO A 389 18.59 -0.34 8.57
N ILE A 390 19.72 -0.84 9.05
CA ILE A 390 21.04 -0.38 8.63
C ILE A 390 21.17 -0.61 7.12
N LEU A 391 21.55 0.43 6.37
CA LEU A 391 21.64 0.43 4.91
C LEU A 391 20.31 0.13 4.16
N GLY A 392 19.15 0.23 4.81
CA GLY A 392 17.84 0.14 4.16
C GLY A 392 17.30 -1.27 3.87
N ALA A 393 18.04 -2.33 4.19
CA ALA A 393 17.63 -3.70 3.91
C ALA A 393 16.44 -4.16 4.78
N PRO A 394 15.31 -4.64 4.22
CA PRO A 394 14.16 -5.09 5.01
C PRO A 394 14.53 -6.30 5.89
N LYS A 395 14.00 -6.33 7.12
CA LYS A 395 14.18 -7.49 8.01
C LYS A 395 13.36 -8.69 7.48
N PRO A 396 13.93 -9.90 7.36
CA PRO A 396 13.18 -11.10 7.01
C PRO A 396 12.00 -11.31 7.96
N GLY A 397 10.80 -11.52 7.41
CA GLY A 397 9.58 -11.72 8.20
C GLY A 397 8.96 -10.45 8.80
N ALA A 398 9.59 -9.27 8.67
CA ALA A 398 8.86 -8.02 8.88
C ALA A 398 7.84 -7.86 7.75
N GLY A 399 6.56 -7.73 8.11
CA GLY A 399 5.50 -7.44 7.14
C GLY A 399 5.84 -6.18 6.32
N ILE A 400 5.41 -6.17 5.06
CA ILE A 400 5.79 -5.19 4.02
C ILE A 400 5.88 -3.79 4.61
N SER A 401 7.09 -3.35 4.94
CA SER A 401 7.35 -1.93 5.15
C SER A 401 7.16 -1.28 3.79
N LEU A 402 6.29 -0.27 3.73
CA LEU A 402 6.06 0.56 2.55
C LEU A 402 7.28 1.44 2.31
N HIS A 403 8.38 0.80 1.91
CA HIS A 403 9.60 1.44 1.45
C HIS A 403 9.28 2.26 0.20
N GLY A 404 9.79 3.49 0.13
CA GLY A 404 9.65 4.29 -1.07
C GLY A 404 10.38 3.63 -2.25
N ALA A 405 9.74 3.49 -3.41
CA ALA A 405 10.48 3.10 -4.62
C ALA A 405 11.52 4.19 -4.94
N ALA A 406 12.78 3.80 -5.17
CA ALA A 406 13.84 4.77 -5.41
C ALA A 406 13.63 5.51 -6.74
N ARG A 407 13.51 6.84 -6.68
CA ARG A 407 13.33 7.72 -7.85
C ARG A 407 14.66 7.95 -8.60
N ILE A 408 15.19 6.88 -9.18
CA ILE A 408 16.43 6.92 -9.98
C ILE A 408 16.07 7.28 -11.43
N GLY A 409 16.77 8.23 -12.04
CA GLY A 409 16.47 8.65 -13.42
C GLY A 409 17.20 9.93 -13.82
N PHE A 410 16.69 10.59 -14.84
CA PHE A 410 17.18 11.90 -15.31
C PHE A 410 16.02 12.81 -15.72
N ALA A 411 16.30 14.10 -15.87
CA ALA A 411 15.37 15.07 -16.45
C ALA A 411 16.10 15.97 -17.45
N LEU A 412 15.40 16.38 -18.51
CA LEU A 412 15.93 17.28 -19.55
C LEU A 412 15.09 18.57 -19.59
N ALA A 413 15.78 19.70 -19.46
CA ALA A 413 15.20 21.04 -19.43
C ALA A 413 15.29 21.69 -20.81
N SER A 414 14.17 22.15 -21.39
CA SER A 414 14.21 22.82 -22.71
C SER A 414 12.99 23.70 -22.99
N LYS A 415 13.24 24.87 -23.60
CA LYS A 415 12.17 25.76 -24.12
C LYS A 415 11.36 25.12 -25.24
N VAL A 416 11.91 24.12 -25.96
CA VAL A 416 11.19 23.39 -27.03
C VAL A 416 9.97 22.65 -26.47
N LEU A 417 10.01 22.24 -25.19
CA LEU A 417 8.92 21.58 -24.48
C LEU A 417 7.80 22.51 -24.00
N LEU A 418 7.84 23.83 -24.24
CA LEU A 418 6.69 24.73 -23.99
C LEU A 418 5.57 24.37 -24.97
N LEU A 419 4.56 23.57 -24.61
CA LEU A 419 3.61 22.99 -25.58
C LEU A 419 2.17 23.21 -25.15
N LYS A 420 1.59 24.31 -25.62
CA LYS A 420 0.30 24.81 -25.13
C LYS A 420 -0.89 23.93 -25.53
N GLU A 421 -0.97 23.54 -26.79
CA GLU A 421 -2.16 22.88 -27.35
C GLU A 421 -1.85 22.08 -28.64
N GLY A 422 -2.86 21.38 -29.15
CA GLY A 422 -2.77 20.58 -30.36
C GLY A 422 -2.30 19.14 -30.13
N GLU A 423 -2.20 18.39 -31.22
CA GLU A 423 -1.53 17.09 -31.22
C GLU A 423 -0.01 17.34 -31.19
N ARG A 424 0.67 16.90 -30.13
CA ARG A 424 2.09 17.21 -29.89
C ARG A 424 2.88 15.92 -29.79
N VAL A 425 3.70 15.63 -30.80
CA VAL A 425 4.61 14.47 -30.82
C VAL A 425 5.98 14.91 -30.33
N VAL A 426 6.46 14.31 -29.25
CA VAL A 426 7.78 14.58 -28.65
C VAL A 426 8.67 13.37 -28.89
N THR A 427 9.85 13.60 -29.46
CA THR A 427 10.90 12.59 -29.64
C THR A 427 12.15 13.00 -28.86
N LEU A 428 12.51 12.20 -27.86
CA LEU A 428 13.74 12.33 -27.11
C LEU A 428 14.78 11.40 -27.74
N THR A 429 15.94 11.91 -28.13
CA THR A 429 17.08 11.11 -28.62
C THR A 429 18.23 11.25 -27.64
N ILE A 430 18.75 10.13 -27.15
CA ILE A 430 19.86 10.06 -26.20
C ILE A 430 20.99 9.30 -26.90
N ALA A 431 22.15 9.95 -27.03
CA ALA A 431 23.35 9.36 -27.60
C ALA A 431 24.29 8.88 -26.48
N PHE A 432 24.77 7.65 -26.59
CA PHE A 432 25.76 7.06 -25.69
C PHE A 432 27.16 7.08 -26.34
N ALA A 433 28.22 7.02 -25.53
CA ALA A 433 29.60 7.02 -26.05
C ALA A 433 29.94 5.71 -26.77
N ASP A 434 29.37 4.60 -26.30
CA ASP A 434 29.69 3.23 -26.72
C ASP A 434 28.42 2.37 -26.88
N ASP A 435 28.61 1.13 -27.32
CA ASP A 435 27.53 0.18 -27.62
C ASP A 435 27.11 -0.67 -26.39
N SER A 436 27.55 -0.33 -25.17
CA SER A 436 27.31 -1.14 -23.96
C SER A 436 25.84 -1.47 -23.70
N LEU A 437 24.92 -0.56 -24.06
CA LEU A 437 23.49 -0.80 -23.96
C LEU A 437 23.06 -1.98 -24.85
N VAL A 438 23.57 -2.05 -26.09
CA VAL A 438 23.31 -3.14 -27.03
C VAL A 438 23.96 -4.43 -26.55
N THR A 439 25.21 -4.37 -26.05
CA THR A 439 25.91 -5.53 -25.49
C THR A 439 25.16 -6.14 -24.31
N ARG A 440 24.67 -5.32 -23.38
CA ARG A 440 23.89 -5.77 -22.21
C ARG A 440 22.50 -6.29 -22.59
N LEU A 441 21.83 -5.69 -23.58
CA LEU A 441 20.61 -6.28 -24.15
C LEU A 441 20.88 -7.67 -24.74
N GLY A 442 22.03 -7.85 -25.40
CA GLY A 442 22.53 -9.16 -25.85
C GLY A 442 22.67 -10.16 -24.70
N GLN A 443 23.35 -9.77 -23.61
CA GLN A 443 23.48 -10.60 -22.40
C GLN A 443 22.13 -11.00 -21.81
N VAL A 444 21.15 -10.09 -21.77
CA VAL A 444 19.78 -10.40 -21.32
C VAL A 444 19.11 -11.40 -22.27
N ALA A 445 19.24 -11.24 -23.58
CA ALA A 445 18.71 -12.20 -24.54
C ALA A 445 19.37 -13.59 -24.42
N ASP A 446 20.68 -13.64 -24.22
CA ASP A 446 21.40 -14.90 -24.01
C ASP A 446 21.03 -15.55 -22.66
N ALA A 447 20.76 -14.78 -21.61
CA ALA A 447 20.24 -15.29 -20.33
C ALA A 447 18.79 -15.81 -20.43
N VAL A 448 17.94 -15.20 -21.26
CA VAL A 448 16.53 -15.61 -21.46
C VAL A 448 16.39 -16.78 -22.43
N PHE A 449 17.22 -16.85 -23.48
CA PHE A 449 17.09 -17.83 -24.58
C PHE A 449 18.23 -18.86 -24.66
N GLY A 450 19.40 -18.62 -24.06
CA GLY A 450 20.62 -19.42 -24.29
C GLY A 450 20.53 -20.89 -23.85
N GLY A 451 19.62 -21.23 -22.93
CA GLY A 451 19.31 -22.62 -22.55
C GLY A 451 18.27 -23.32 -23.44
N ARG A 452 17.71 -22.63 -24.44
CA ARG A 452 16.63 -23.11 -25.32
C ARG A 452 16.99 -22.93 -26.79
N GLN A 453 18.04 -23.60 -27.26
CA GLN A 453 18.15 -23.86 -28.70
C GLN A 453 17.09 -24.89 -29.09
N GLY A 454 16.01 -24.44 -29.73
CA GLY A 454 15.08 -25.35 -30.39
C GLY A 454 15.80 -26.07 -31.54
N VAL A 455 15.76 -27.40 -31.55
CA VAL A 455 16.35 -28.20 -32.62
C VAL A 455 15.60 -27.89 -33.92
N GLY A 456 16.20 -27.08 -34.80
CA GLY A 456 15.64 -26.66 -36.08
C GLY A 456 15.24 -25.18 -36.19
N GLU A 457 15.49 -24.32 -35.19
CA GLU A 457 15.19 -22.88 -35.32
C GLU A 457 16.07 -22.18 -36.37
N THR A 458 15.46 -21.35 -37.21
CA THR A 458 16.16 -20.59 -38.25
C THR A 458 16.82 -19.33 -37.69
N PHE A 459 17.85 -18.82 -38.39
CA PHE A 459 18.55 -17.58 -37.98
C PHE A 459 17.60 -16.38 -37.87
N ASP A 460 16.63 -16.28 -38.79
CA ASP A 460 15.66 -15.18 -38.83
C ASP A 460 14.67 -15.23 -37.65
N GLU A 461 14.22 -16.42 -37.25
CA GLU A 461 13.37 -16.61 -36.06
C GLU A 461 14.10 -16.19 -34.77
N MET A 462 15.37 -16.58 -34.63
CA MET A 462 16.21 -16.18 -33.50
C MET A 462 16.41 -14.66 -33.47
N HIS A 463 16.59 -14.02 -34.63
CA HIS A 463 16.73 -12.58 -34.75
C HIS A 463 15.43 -11.85 -34.37
N LEU A 464 14.27 -12.30 -34.88
CA LEU A 464 12.97 -11.75 -34.51
C LEU A 464 12.70 -11.82 -33.00
N ARG A 465 12.96 -12.96 -32.35
CA ARG A 465 12.77 -13.13 -30.91
C ARG A 465 13.64 -12.17 -30.08
N ARG A 466 14.89 -11.93 -30.50
CA ARG A 466 15.77 -10.94 -29.85
C ARG A 466 15.21 -9.53 -29.99
N GLN A 467 14.78 -9.13 -31.19
CA GLN A 467 14.16 -7.82 -31.40
C GLN A 467 12.89 -7.63 -30.56
N ASP A 468 12.03 -8.65 -30.48
CA ASP A 468 10.77 -8.57 -29.73
C ASP A 468 11.01 -8.49 -28.20
N LEU A 469 12.03 -9.19 -27.69
CA LEU A 469 12.52 -9.03 -26.31
C LEU A 469 13.09 -7.63 -26.06
N TYR A 470 13.88 -7.08 -26.98
CA TYR A 470 14.43 -5.72 -26.85
C TYR A 470 13.30 -4.70 -26.81
N LEU A 471 12.33 -4.76 -27.72
CA LEU A 471 11.14 -3.91 -27.70
C LEU A 471 10.35 -4.07 -26.40
N LYS A 472 10.22 -5.31 -25.88
CA LYS A 472 9.55 -5.59 -24.61
C LYS A 472 10.24 -4.91 -23.41
N ILE A 473 11.57 -4.94 -23.34
CA ILE A 473 12.34 -4.28 -22.29
C ILE A 473 12.27 -2.76 -22.47
N LEU A 474 12.67 -2.27 -23.66
CA LEU A 474 12.83 -0.85 -23.96
C LEU A 474 11.55 -0.03 -23.76
N ARG A 475 10.36 -0.58 -24.06
CA ARG A 475 9.07 0.14 -23.91
C ARG A 475 8.68 0.44 -22.47
N SER A 476 9.37 -0.18 -21.50
CA SER A 476 9.04 -0.13 -20.08
C SER A 476 10.18 0.36 -19.20
N LEU A 477 11.30 0.83 -19.76
CA LEU A 477 12.46 1.32 -18.99
C LEU A 477 12.12 2.48 -18.06
N PHE A 478 11.35 3.45 -18.56
CA PHE A 478 11.06 4.69 -17.87
C PHE A 478 9.55 4.92 -17.65
N SER A 479 9.21 5.47 -16.50
CA SER A 479 8.02 6.30 -16.32
C SER A 479 8.39 7.72 -16.76
N VAL A 480 7.69 8.25 -17.78
CA VAL A 480 8.00 9.54 -18.39
C VAL A 480 6.92 10.56 -18.02
N ALA A 481 7.33 11.74 -17.57
CA ALA A 481 6.43 12.82 -17.18
C ALA A 481 6.88 14.18 -17.73
N LEU A 482 5.93 15.07 -17.99
CA LEU A 482 6.17 16.47 -18.40
C LEU A 482 5.64 17.46 -17.36
N THR A 483 6.19 18.67 -17.31
CA THR A 483 5.70 19.74 -16.43
C THR A 483 4.38 20.34 -16.93
N GLY A 484 3.32 20.30 -16.12
CA GLY A 484 1.97 20.72 -16.48
C GLY A 484 1.37 21.76 -15.55
N GLU A 485 0.27 22.37 -15.99
CA GLU A 485 -0.38 23.49 -15.29
C GLU A 485 -0.97 23.11 -13.92
N THR A 486 -1.29 21.83 -13.70
CA THR A 486 -1.81 21.28 -12.43
C THR A 486 -0.84 20.29 -11.75
N GLY A 487 0.42 20.22 -12.21
CA GLY A 487 1.43 19.26 -11.76
C GLY A 487 2.01 18.43 -12.90
N TRP A 488 2.58 17.26 -12.59
CA TRP A 488 3.20 16.40 -13.59
C TRP A 488 2.17 15.72 -14.52
N ILE A 489 2.41 15.83 -15.83
CA ILE A 489 1.66 15.15 -16.89
C ILE A 489 2.34 13.80 -17.15
N GLU A 490 1.82 12.73 -16.55
CA GLU A 490 2.32 11.37 -16.74
C GLU A 490 1.98 10.85 -18.16
N ILE A 491 2.99 10.28 -18.84
CA ILE A 491 2.87 9.76 -20.20
C ILE A 491 2.59 8.26 -20.15
N ALA A 492 1.40 7.85 -20.62
CA ALA A 492 0.93 6.46 -20.56
C ALA A 492 1.82 5.44 -21.31
N GLY A 493 2.63 5.89 -22.27
CA GLY A 493 3.60 5.06 -22.96
C GLY A 493 4.34 5.80 -24.08
N TYR A 494 5.45 5.24 -24.52
CA TYR A 494 6.27 5.72 -25.64
C TYR A 494 6.68 4.56 -26.54
N VAL A 495 7.02 4.87 -27.78
CA VAL A 495 7.64 3.95 -28.74
C VAL A 495 9.16 4.11 -28.63
N PRO A 496 9.90 3.11 -28.12
CA PRO A 496 11.35 3.12 -28.16
C PRO A 496 11.87 2.73 -29.56
N ARG A 497 13.03 3.27 -29.93
CA ARG A 497 13.90 2.74 -30.98
C ARG A 497 15.34 2.81 -30.50
N LEU A 498 16.15 1.82 -30.87
CA LEU A 498 17.58 1.79 -30.59
C LEU A 498 18.31 1.57 -31.91
N GLU A 499 19.10 2.55 -32.33
CA GLU A 499 19.84 2.53 -33.60
C GLU A 499 21.32 2.78 -33.27
N GLY A 500 22.11 1.71 -33.18
CA GLY A 500 23.50 1.76 -32.71
C GLY A 500 23.60 2.33 -31.29
N ARG A 501 24.19 3.53 -31.18
CA ARG A 501 24.41 4.26 -29.92
C ARG A 501 23.32 5.27 -29.57
N GLU A 502 22.28 5.40 -30.40
CA GLU A 502 21.18 6.33 -30.15
C GLU A 502 19.91 5.59 -29.72
N MET A 503 19.43 5.92 -28.52
CA MET A 503 18.11 5.50 -28.04
C MET A 503 17.11 6.65 -28.24
N ARG A 504 16.05 6.40 -29.01
CA ARG A 504 14.95 7.34 -29.23
C ARG A 504 13.69 6.90 -28.51
N LEU A 505 13.06 7.82 -27.79
CA LEU A 505 11.79 7.63 -27.08
C LEU A 505 10.77 8.60 -27.67
N SER A 506 9.76 8.10 -28.36
CA SER A 506 8.74 8.93 -29.02
C SER A 506 7.36 8.74 -28.41
N PHE A 507 6.70 9.81 -28.02
CA PHE A 507 5.34 9.79 -27.48
C PHE A 507 4.50 10.97 -27.98
N ALA A 508 3.18 10.85 -27.89
CA ALA A 508 2.24 11.87 -28.36
C ALA A 508 1.33 12.32 -27.22
N LEU A 509 1.19 13.63 -27.05
CA LEU A 509 0.16 14.26 -26.26
C LEU A 509 -1.05 14.55 -27.17
N PRO A 510 -2.24 14.00 -26.86
CA PRO A 510 -3.44 14.28 -27.65
C PRO A 510 -3.90 15.75 -27.45
N PRO A 511 -4.77 16.28 -28.32
CA PRO A 511 -5.27 17.66 -28.22
C PRO A 511 -5.96 18.01 -26.89
N GLN A 512 -6.48 17.01 -26.17
CA GLN A 512 -7.15 17.18 -24.87
C GLN A 512 -6.20 17.14 -23.67
N ALA A 513 -4.93 16.77 -23.84
CA ALA A 513 -3.97 16.76 -22.74
C ALA A 513 -3.60 18.19 -22.33
N PRO A 514 -3.34 18.46 -21.03
CA PRO A 514 -3.06 19.80 -20.51
C PRO A 514 -1.84 20.48 -21.16
N SER A 515 -1.71 21.77 -20.91
CA SER A 515 -0.60 22.60 -21.40
C SER A 515 0.72 22.20 -20.72
N VAL A 516 1.79 22.05 -21.50
CA VAL A 516 3.14 21.82 -20.95
C VAL A 516 3.77 23.17 -20.62
N VAL A 517 3.90 23.44 -19.32
CA VAL A 517 4.31 24.75 -18.77
C VAL A 517 5.72 24.71 -18.20
N ARG A 518 6.23 25.87 -17.80
CA ARG A 518 7.52 26.01 -17.12
C ARG A 518 7.53 25.23 -15.79
N TYR A 519 8.69 24.71 -15.42
CA TYR A 519 8.88 24.17 -14.08
C TYR A 519 8.63 25.22 -12.99
N SER A 520 8.13 24.75 -11.86
CA SER A 520 7.90 25.55 -10.66
C SER A 520 7.91 24.60 -9.46
N PRO A 521 8.77 24.82 -8.44
CA PRO A 521 8.80 23.99 -7.22
C PRO A 521 7.44 23.89 -6.52
N ALA A 522 6.64 24.97 -6.54
CA ALA A 522 5.33 25.00 -5.91
C ALA A 522 4.29 24.08 -6.58
N LEU A 523 4.43 23.79 -7.88
CA LEU A 523 3.53 22.91 -8.63
C LEU A 523 4.07 21.48 -8.78
N HIS A 524 5.40 21.32 -8.78
CA HIS A 524 6.07 20.07 -9.16
C HIS A 524 6.83 19.39 -8.00
N GLY A 525 6.92 20.04 -6.83
CA GLY A 525 7.38 19.49 -5.55
C GLY A 525 8.90 19.32 -5.39
N GLU A 526 9.63 19.09 -6.47
CA GLU A 526 11.10 19.01 -6.47
C GLU A 526 11.73 20.42 -6.39
N ALA A 527 13.07 20.51 -6.27
CA ALA A 527 13.79 21.78 -6.15
C ALA A 527 14.90 21.91 -7.22
N PHE A 528 14.54 21.77 -8.50
CA PHE A 528 15.47 22.01 -9.61
C PHE A 528 15.67 23.51 -9.85
N ASP A 529 16.91 23.94 -10.05
CA ASP A 529 17.26 25.33 -10.38
C ASP A 529 17.11 25.60 -11.89
N VAL A 530 15.86 25.54 -12.39
CA VAL A 530 15.51 25.73 -13.82
C VAL A 530 14.18 26.45 -14.00
N ASP A 531 14.09 27.32 -15.01
CA ASP A 531 12.88 28.11 -15.33
C ASP A 531 12.12 27.59 -16.59
N THR A 532 12.66 26.58 -17.27
CA THR A 532 12.07 25.98 -18.48
C THR A 532 11.20 24.77 -18.14
N PRO A 533 10.33 24.31 -19.06
CA PRO A 533 9.67 23.01 -18.90
C PRO A 533 10.69 21.87 -18.83
N LEU A 534 10.30 20.80 -18.13
CA LEU A 534 11.09 19.58 -17.98
C LEU A 534 10.35 18.38 -18.55
N VAL A 535 11.10 17.48 -19.17
CA VAL A 535 10.72 16.07 -19.28
C VAL A 535 11.54 15.26 -18.29
N ARG A 536 10.87 14.42 -17.50
CA ARG A 536 11.45 13.59 -16.45
C ARG A 536 11.30 12.12 -16.86
N CYS A 537 12.38 11.35 -16.78
CA CYS A 537 12.43 9.93 -17.08
C CYS A 537 12.96 9.19 -15.85
N ILE A 538 12.04 8.63 -15.05
CA ILE A 538 12.37 7.82 -13.85
C ILE A 538 12.37 6.35 -14.25
N ILE A 539 13.34 5.56 -13.78
CA ILE A 539 13.35 4.11 -13.93
C ILE A 539 12.03 3.51 -13.40
N ASN A 540 11.34 2.77 -14.25
CA ASN A 540 10.08 2.12 -13.91
C ASN A 540 10.34 0.86 -13.04
N PRO A 541 9.89 0.82 -11.77
CA PRO A 541 10.07 -0.35 -10.93
C PRO A 541 9.16 -1.53 -11.32
N GLY A 542 8.10 -1.29 -12.11
CA GLY A 542 7.19 -2.32 -12.63
C GLY A 542 7.55 -2.84 -14.02
N ALA A 543 8.78 -2.61 -14.49
CA ALA A 543 9.26 -3.13 -15.77
C ALA A 543 9.46 -4.66 -15.72
N TYR A 544 9.51 -5.32 -16.89
CA TYR A 544 9.76 -6.76 -16.98
C TYR A 544 11.15 -7.20 -16.47
N LEU A 545 12.12 -6.29 -16.55
CA LEU A 545 13.50 -6.41 -16.10
C LEU A 545 13.81 -5.11 -15.36
N PHE A 546 14.37 -5.15 -14.16
CA PHE A 546 14.63 -3.92 -13.41
C PHE A 546 15.67 -3.03 -14.15
N PRO A 547 15.30 -1.84 -14.67
CA PRO A 547 16.10 -1.14 -15.69
C PRO A 547 17.49 -0.66 -15.24
N TYR A 548 17.74 -0.56 -13.93
CA TYR A 548 19.00 -0.07 -13.39
C TYR A 548 20.21 -0.92 -13.84
N GLY A 549 20.08 -2.26 -13.84
CA GLY A 549 21.17 -3.14 -14.27
C GLY A 549 21.57 -2.93 -15.74
N LEU A 550 20.59 -2.57 -16.58
CA LEU A 550 20.81 -2.22 -17.98
C LEU A 550 21.47 -0.83 -18.13
N LEU A 551 21.03 0.15 -17.34
CA LEU A 551 21.38 1.57 -17.50
C LEU A 551 22.59 2.04 -16.68
N ARG A 552 23.07 1.28 -15.69
CA ARG A 552 24.20 1.69 -14.83
C ARG A 552 25.47 2.00 -15.63
N ASN A 553 26.25 3.00 -15.25
CA ASN A 553 27.55 3.32 -15.86
C ASN A 553 27.51 3.51 -17.40
N LEU A 554 26.37 3.94 -17.98
CA LEU A 554 26.30 4.30 -19.40
C LEU A 554 26.70 5.77 -19.61
N PRO A 555 27.82 6.06 -20.29
CA PRO A 555 28.23 7.44 -20.60
C PRO A 555 27.33 8.05 -21.68
N VAL A 556 26.63 9.14 -21.35
CA VAL A 556 25.80 9.91 -22.29
C VAL A 556 26.67 11.00 -22.95
N THR A 557 26.72 11.04 -24.28
CA THR A 557 27.46 12.06 -25.05
C THR A 557 26.60 13.24 -25.46
N GLY A 558 25.28 13.05 -25.55
CA GLY A 558 24.36 14.12 -25.92
C GLY A 558 22.89 13.72 -25.78
N ALA A 559 22.03 14.72 -25.71
CA ALA A 559 20.58 14.56 -25.76
C ALA A 559 19.97 15.59 -26.71
N ARG A 560 18.99 15.17 -27.49
CA ARG A 560 18.25 16.00 -28.46
C ARG A 560 16.75 15.82 -28.23
N ILE A 561 16.01 16.91 -28.31
CA ILE A 561 14.54 16.94 -28.18
C ILE A 561 13.98 17.54 -29.46
N ASP A 562 13.30 16.72 -30.24
CA ASP A 562 12.51 17.14 -31.40
C ASP A 562 11.03 17.14 -31.02
N VAL A 563 10.29 18.16 -31.45
CA VAL A 563 8.84 18.25 -31.21
C VAL A 563 8.12 18.69 -32.47
N GLU A 564 7.07 17.95 -32.81
CA GLU A 564 6.11 18.32 -33.85
C GLU A 564 4.76 18.64 -33.20
N ALA A 565 4.27 19.87 -33.37
CA ALA A 565 2.97 20.30 -32.87
C ALA A 565 2.03 20.59 -34.05
N ARG A 566 0.84 19.99 -34.04
CA ARG A 566 -0.17 20.07 -35.11
C ARG A 566 -1.50 20.58 -34.58
N GLY A 567 -2.16 21.43 -35.36
CA GLY A 567 -3.50 21.93 -35.05
C GLY A 567 -3.55 23.04 -33.98
N CYS A 568 -2.42 23.71 -33.70
CA CYS A 568 -2.38 24.90 -32.86
C CYS A 568 -3.22 26.05 -33.48
N ARG A 569 -3.99 26.74 -32.65
CA ARG A 569 -4.96 27.80 -32.99
C ARG A 569 -4.62 29.15 -32.36
N ASP A 570 -3.78 29.16 -31.32
CA ASP A 570 -3.23 30.35 -30.65
C ASP A 570 -2.22 31.07 -31.55
N LEU A 571 -2.77 31.74 -32.57
CA LEU A 571 -2.07 32.50 -33.58
C LEU A 571 -2.28 33.99 -33.40
N VAL A 572 -1.19 34.73 -33.46
CA VAL A 572 -1.15 36.18 -33.51
C VAL A 572 -1.23 36.60 -34.96
N LEU A 573 -2.41 37.05 -35.39
CA LEU A 573 -2.70 37.39 -36.78
C LEU A 573 -2.84 38.91 -36.95
N TYR A 574 -2.21 39.47 -37.98
CA TYR A 574 -2.35 40.88 -38.36
C TYR A 574 -2.41 41.04 -39.88
N ASN A 575 -3.15 42.03 -40.36
CA ASN A 575 -3.10 42.46 -41.76
C ASN A 575 -2.88 43.98 -41.85
N ASN A 576 -3.11 44.54 -43.03
CA ASN A 576 -3.03 45.98 -43.33
C ASN A 576 -4.14 46.85 -42.69
N ILE A 577 -5.07 46.27 -41.93
CA ILE A 577 -6.21 46.96 -41.28
C ILE A 577 -6.10 46.86 -39.76
N GLY A 578 -5.54 45.78 -39.21
CA GLY A 578 -5.29 45.64 -37.78
C GLY A 578 -5.03 44.19 -37.36
N GLN A 579 -5.24 43.93 -36.08
CA GLN A 579 -5.21 42.58 -35.51
C GLN A 579 -6.43 41.77 -35.97
N LEU A 580 -6.22 40.49 -36.26
CA LEU A 580 -7.23 39.54 -36.70
C LEU A 580 -7.41 38.43 -35.65
N SER A 581 -8.54 37.74 -35.70
CA SER A 581 -8.84 36.58 -34.85
C SER A 581 -9.02 35.33 -35.69
N ALA A 582 -8.35 34.23 -35.32
CA ALA A 582 -8.51 32.92 -35.95
C ALA A 582 -9.86 32.24 -35.62
N ALA A 583 -10.62 32.77 -34.67
CA ALA A 583 -11.89 32.18 -34.21
C ALA A 583 -13.09 32.43 -35.15
N THR A 584 -12.95 33.34 -36.12
CA THR A 584 -14.01 33.75 -37.05
C THR A 584 -13.44 33.89 -38.46
N PRO A 585 -14.19 33.58 -39.54
CA PRO A 585 -13.75 33.85 -40.90
C PRO A 585 -13.34 35.32 -41.10
N PHE A 586 -12.18 35.55 -41.71
CA PHE A 586 -11.61 36.88 -41.93
C PHE A 586 -11.03 37.01 -43.35
N ALA A 587 -10.91 38.25 -43.84
CA ALA A 587 -10.25 38.54 -45.11
C ALA A 587 -8.74 38.75 -44.89
N PRO A 588 -7.86 37.80 -45.28
CA PRO A 588 -6.44 37.84 -44.91
C PRO A 588 -5.70 39.07 -45.46
N PHE A 589 -6.13 39.59 -46.61
CA PHE A 589 -5.53 40.74 -47.30
C PHE A 589 -6.41 42.00 -47.26
N GLY A 590 -7.39 42.02 -46.34
CA GLY A 590 -8.47 43.00 -46.30
C GLY A 590 -9.58 42.73 -47.33
N PRO A 591 -10.70 43.49 -47.29
CA PRO A 591 -11.86 43.26 -48.15
C PRO A 591 -11.62 43.68 -49.61
N ILE A 592 -10.60 44.49 -49.88
CA ILE A 592 -10.16 44.89 -51.22
C ILE A 592 -8.64 44.70 -51.28
N PRO A 593 -8.14 43.52 -51.68
CA PRO A 593 -6.70 43.25 -51.73
C PRO A 593 -6.00 44.14 -52.76
N ARG A 594 -4.85 44.70 -52.38
CA ARG A 594 -3.96 45.47 -53.27
C ARG A 594 -2.60 44.80 -53.33
N LEU A 595 -1.85 45.04 -54.41
CA LEU A 595 -0.41 44.76 -54.45
C LEU A 595 0.27 45.47 -53.25
N GLY A 596 0.84 44.69 -52.32
CA GLY A 596 1.37 45.22 -51.06
C GLY A 596 0.55 44.87 -49.80
N SER A 597 -0.70 44.44 -49.93
CA SER A 597 -1.45 43.82 -48.81
C SER A 597 -0.70 42.60 -48.29
N TYR A 598 -0.77 42.35 -46.98
CA TYR A 598 -0.02 41.31 -46.28
C TYR A 598 -0.85 40.61 -45.21
N LEU A 599 -0.46 39.37 -44.88
CA LEU A 599 -0.89 38.67 -43.68
C LEU A 599 0.36 38.33 -42.84
N VAL A 600 0.40 38.78 -41.59
CA VAL A 600 1.41 38.40 -40.60
C VAL A 600 0.82 37.31 -39.72
N VAL A 601 1.60 36.25 -39.47
CA VAL A 601 1.20 35.09 -38.66
C VAL A 601 2.31 34.80 -37.67
N GLY A 602 2.01 34.87 -36.38
CA GLY A 602 2.95 34.52 -35.31
C GLY A 602 2.33 33.58 -34.29
N SER A 603 3.14 33.05 -33.39
CA SER A 603 2.67 32.41 -32.17
C SER A 603 3.70 32.64 -31.05
N THR A 604 3.22 32.94 -29.84
CA THR A 604 4.08 33.17 -28.66
C THR A 604 4.94 31.95 -28.36
N GLU A 605 4.39 30.75 -28.55
CA GLU A 605 5.13 29.50 -28.39
C GLU A 605 6.29 29.41 -29.40
N MET A 606 5.96 29.55 -30.69
CA MET A 606 6.91 29.46 -31.82
C MET A 606 8.05 30.48 -31.70
N ALA A 607 7.75 31.71 -31.30
CA ALA A 607 8.74 32.78 -31.17
C ALA A 607 9.83 32.51 -30.13
N SER A 608 9.54 31.71 -29.10
CA SER A 608 10.51 31.36 -28.05
C SER A 608 11.41 30.14 -28.41
N LYS A 609 11.21 29.53 -29.58
CA LYS A 609 11.81 28.25 -30.00
C LYS A 609 12.59 28.38 -31.32
N ARG A 610 13.54 27.48 -31.54
CA ARG A 610 14.19 27.31 -32.85
C ARG A 610 13.32 26.40 -33.71
N ILE A 611 12.88 26.88 -34.88
CA ILE A 611 11.95 26.18 -35.76
C ILE A 611 12.70 25.55 -36.94
N THR A 612 12.38 24.30 -37.25
CA THR A 612 12.95 23.54 -38.38
C THR A 612 12.00 23.45 -39.56
N ARG A 613 10.69 23.42 -39.31
CA ARG A 613 9.62 23.47 -40.31
C ARG A 613 8.42 24.25 -39.76
N PHE A 614 7.79 25.05 -40.60
CA PHE A 614 6.53 25.70 -40.32
C PHE A 614 5.58 25.49 -41.50
N SER A 615 4.34 25.09 -41.21
CA SER A 615 3.30 24.85 -42.20
C SER A 615 1.99 25.47 -41.70
N LEU A 616 1.38 26.35 -42.49
CA LEU A 616 0.11 26.98 -42.16
C LEU A 616 -1.03 26.31 -42.95
N ARG A 617 -1.98 25.68 -42.25
CA ARG A 617 -3.23 25.23 -42.89
C ARG A 617 -4.22 26.39 -42.96
N ILE A 618 -4.81 26.59 -44.12
CA ILE A 618 -5.87 27.57 -44.37
C ILE A 618 -7.08 26.86 -44.93
N GLU A 619 -8.25 27.22 -44.41
CA GLU A 619 -9.56 26.78 -44.90
C GLU A 619 -10.31 28.00 -45.44
N TRP A 620 -10.60 27.98 -46.73
CA TRP A 620 -11.24 29.08 -47.44
C TRP A 620 -12.76 28.93 -47.42
N ALA A 621 -13.45 30.00 -47.00
CA ALA A 621 -14.89 30.15 -47.18
C ALA A 621 -15.23 30.64 -48.60
N ASP A 622 -16.47 30.42 -49.03
CA ASP A 622 -17.11 31.01 -50.22
C ASP A 622 -16.37 30.86 -51.57
N LEU A 623 -15.58 29.80 -51.73
CA LEU A 623 -14.94 29.46 -53.00
C LEU A 623 -15.94 29.02 -54.11
N PRO A 624 -15.66 29.31 -55.39
CA PRO A 624 -16.44 28.83 -56.52
C PRO A 624 -16.54 27.29 -56.56
N ARG A 625 -17.77 26.75 -56.59
CA ARG A 625 -18.04 25.30 -56.65
C ARG A 625 -18.21 24.75 -58.07
N VAL A 626 -17.93 25.55 -59.09
CA VAL A 626 -18.06 25.16 -60.51
C VAL A 626 -16.92 24.21 -60.93
N ALA A 627 -17.22 23.30 -61.87
CA ALA A 627 -16.20 22.46 -62.49
C ALA A 627 -15.29 23.32 -63.38
N GLY A 628 -13.98 23.16 -63.26
CA GLY A 628 -12.95 24.04 -63.86
C GLY A 628 -12.53 25.22 -62.97
N GLY A 629 -13.15 25.40 -61.79
CA GLY A 629 -12.71 26.39 -60.81
C GLY A 629 -12.80 27.84 -61.29
N PHE A 630 -11.75 28.62 -61.06
CA PHE A 630 -11.69 30.05 -61.41
C PHE A 630 -11.77 30.31 -62.92
N GLY A 631 -11.25 29.40 -63.75
CA GLY A 631 -11.31 29.54 -65.21
C GLY A 631 -12.75 29.62 -65.71
N THR A 632 -13.58 28.64 -65.33
CA THR A 632 -15.02 28.63 -65.67
C THR A 632 -15.79 29.75 -64.95
N TRP A 633 -15.37 30.15 -63.74
CA TRP A 633 -16.04 31.21 -62.98
C TRP A 633 -15.84 32.61 -63.58
N TYR A 634 -14.68 32.86 -64.20
CA TYR A 634 -14.33 34.15 -64.81
C TYR A 634 -14.36 34.17 -66.34
N ASP A 635 -14.82 33.11 -67.00
CA ASP A 635 -14.91 32.96 -68.48
C ASP A 635 -15.63 34.12 -69.19
N GLY A 636 -16.55 34.80 -68.50
CA GLY A 636 -17.28 35.98 -69.01
C GLY A 636 -16.52 37.32 -68.95
N TYR A 637 -15.22 37.34 -68.65
CA TYR A 637 -14.36 38.53 -68.60
C TYR A 637 -13.21 38.43 -69.61
N ASP A 638 -12.71 39.56 -70.12
CA ASP A 638 -11.60 39.62 -71.10
C ASP A 638 -10.22 39.17 -70.54
N VAL A 639 -10.18 38.53 -69.37
CA VAL A 639 -8.95 38.08 -68.69
C VAL A 639 -9.04 36.58 -68.47
N ARG A 640 -8.19 35.81 -69.19
CA ARG A 640 -8.03 34.38 -68.94
C ARG A 640 -7.28 34.18 -67.62
N LEU A 641 -8.00 33.70 -66.61
CA LEU A 641 -7.45 33.34 -65.30
C LEU A 641 -7.49 31.82 -65.13
N THR A 642 -6.39 31.23 -64.67
CA THR A 642 -6.30 29.82 -64.28
C THR A 642 -6.35 29.67 -62.77
N ASN A 643 -6.45 28.43 -62.28
CA ASN A 643 -6.46 28.19 -60.83
C ASN A 643 -5.11 28.47 -60.16
N ASP A 644 -4.00 28.43 -60.93
CA ASP A 644 -2.63 28.55 -60.42
C ASP A 644 -2.06 29.98 -60.48
N ASP A 645 -2.78 30.94 -61.08
CA ASP A 645 -2.35 32.36 -61.21
C ASP A 645 -2.35 33.13 -59.87
N TYR A 646 -2.95 32.56 -58.82
CA TYR A 646 -3.12 33.20 -57.52
C TYR A 646 -1.94 32.90 -56.59
N LEU A 647 -0.86 33.66 -56.74
CA LEU A 647 0.39 33.44 -56.02
C LEU A 647 0.68 34.47 -54.91
N ALA A 648 1.24 33.95 -53.83
CA ALA A 648 1.57 34.64 -52.59
C ALA A 648 3.06 34.46 -52.28
N SER A 649 3.81 35.53 -52.01
CA SER A 649 5.21 35.43 -51.52
C SER A 649 5.28 34.95 -50.06
N VAL A 650 6.42 34.48 -49.56
CA VAL A 650 6.58 34.17 -48.13
C VAL A 650 7.85 34.82 -47.61
N GLU A 651 7.79 35.39 -46.39
CA GLU A 651 8.87 36.17 -45.78
C GLU A 651 8.92 35.95 -44.26
N VAL A 652 10.12 35.94 -43.69
CA VAL A 652 10.35 35.78 -42.24
C VAL A 652 10.97 37.05 -41.67
N LEU A 653 10.43 37.55 -40.56
CA LEU A 653 10.97 38.71 -39.86
C LEU A 653 12.06 38.23 -38.89
N ALA A 654 13.30 38.63 -39.12
CA ALA A 654 14.44 38.34 -38.25
C ALA A 654 15.35 39.56 -38.15
N LYS A 655 15.91 39.81 -36.95
CA LYS A 655 16.75 40.99 -36.62
C LYS A 655 16.13 42.35 -36.98
N GLY A 656 14.81 42.44 -37.11
CA GLY A 656 14.08 43.65 -37.49
C GLY A 656 13.93 43.87 -38.99
N GLY A 657 14.39 42.94 -39.83
CA GLY A 657 14.20 42.97 -41.29
C GLY A 657 13.39 41.78 -41.78
N TRP A 658 12.61 41.98 -42.84
CA TRP A 658 11.96 40.90 -43.58
C TRP A 658 12.97 40.22 -44.51
N LEU A 659 13.10 38.90 -44.37
CA LEU A 659 13.99 38.05 -45.15
C LEU A 659 13.19 37.12 -46.08
N PRO A 660 13.68 36.87 -47.31
CA PRO A 660 14.93 37.35 -47.87
C PRO A 660 14.85 38.82 -48.32
N ALA A 661 15.87 39.62 -47.97
CA ALA A 661 15.89 41.06 -48.19
C ALA A 661 16.36 41.43 -49.63
N GLY A 662 15.97 42.62 -50.08
CA GLY A 662 16.33 43.13 -51.42
C GLY A 662 15.64 42.37 -52.55
N ASP A 663 16.39 42.20 -53.66
CA ASP A 663 15.97 41.50 -54.89
C ASP A 663 16.23 39.99 -54.86
N ALA A 664 16.62 39.43 -53.71
CA ALA A 664 16.78 37.99 -53.53
C ALA A 664 15.46 37.25 -53.85
N PRO A 665 15.53 36.06 -54.49
CA PRO A 665 14.33 35.34 -54.93
C PRO A 665 13.49 34.92 -53.73
N ARG A 666 12.27 35.47 -53.64
CA ARG A 666 11.29 35.15 -52.59
C ARG A 666 10.54 33.88 -52.97
N PRO A 667 10.45 32.87 -52.09
CA PRO A 667 9.60 31.72 -52.37
C PRO A 667 8.14 32.17 -52.50
N VAL A 668 7.40 31.49 -53.37
CA VAL A 668 5.97 31.72 -53.59
C VAL A 668 5.19 30.46 -53.26
N VAL A 669 4.02 30.63 -52.66
CA VAL A 669 3.02 29.60 -52.41
C VAL A 669 1.75 29.94 -53.20
N PRO A 670 1.03 28.94 -53.74
CA PRO A 670 -0.29 29.17 -54.31
C PRO A 670 -1.29 29.48 -53.19
N LEU A 671 -2.23 30.40 -53.44
CA LEU A 671 -3.32 30.73 -52.51
C LEU A 671 -4.39 29.63 -52.47
N PHE A 672 -4.60 28.92 -53.59
CA PHE A 672 -5.63 27.91 -53.77
C PHE A 672 -5.04 26.61 -54.29
N HIS A 673 -5.71 25.48 -54.02
CA HIS A 673 -5.29 24.16 -54.49
C HIS A 673 -6.37 23.55 -55.39
N THR A 674 -5.99 22.89 -56.47
CA THR A 674 -6.92 22.28 -57.42
C THR A 674 -6.88 20.76 -57.29
N ARG A 675 -8.02 20.16 -56.93
CA ARG A 675 -8.20 18.71 -56.85
C ARG A 675 -8.85 18.18 -58.11
N VAL A 676 -8.10 17.42 -58.90
CA VAL A 676 -8.61 16.72 -60.08
C VAL A 676 -9.28 15.42 -59.65
N THR A 677 -10.56 15.24 -59.97
CA THR A 677 -11.28 13.99 -59.69
C THR A 677 -11.65 13.30 -61.01
N PRO A 678 -11.20 12.05 -61.27
CA PRO A 678 -11.57 11.30 -62.48
C PRO A 678 -13.09 11.31 -62.70
N GLY A 679 -13.52 11.70 -63.91
CA GLY A 679 -14.94 11.79 -64.29
C GLY A 679 -15.74 12.94 -63.68
N LYS A 680 -15.17 13.78 -62.79
CA LYS A 680 -15.87 14.95 -62.19
C LYS A 680 -15.20 16.30 -62.45
N GLY A 681 -14.10 16.29 -63.20
CA GLY A 681 -13.34 17.48 -63.57
C GLY A 681 -12.47 18.05 -62.45
N GLU A 682 -11.91 19.22 -62.71
CA GLU A 682 -11.13 19.99 -61.74
C GLU A 682 -12.03 20.80 -60.82
N ARG A 683 -11.69 20.87 -59.53
CA ARG A 683 -12.36 21.71 -58.54
C ARG A 683 -11.34 22.31 -57.59
N ILE A 684 -11.62 23.52 -57.10
CA ILE A 684 -10.79 24.15 -56.06
C ILE A 684 -11.10 23.44 -54.74
N ASP A 685 -10.06 23.01 -54.03
CA ASP A 685 -10.16 22.46 -52.68
C ASP A 685 -10.35 23.59 -51.66
N ASN A 686 -11.22 23.35 -50.68
CA ASN A 686 -11.51 24.27 -49.59
C ASN A 686 -10.27 24.51 -48.72
N SER A 687 -9.35 23.54 -48.69
CA SER A 687 -8.20 23.50 -47.80
C SER A 687 -6.88 23.58 -48.56
N ILE A 688 -5.93 24.32 -47.99
CA ILE A 688 -4.55 24.39 -48.48
C ILE A 688 -3.57 24.40 -47.31
N VAL A 689 -2.37 23.87 -47.53
CA VAL A 689 -1.24 23.98 -46.59
C VAL A 689 -0.13 24.77 -47.26
N TRP A 690 0.25 25.90 -46.66
CA TRP A 690 1.41 26.68 -47.05
C TRP A 690 2.64 26.16 -46.28
N GLU A 691 3.51 25.46 -46.99
CA GLU A 691 4.82 25.02 -46.49
C GLU A 691 5.82 26.17 -46.58
N ALA A 692 6.31 26.62 -45.42
CA ALA A 692 7.33 27.66 -45.34
C ALA A 692 8.69 27.11 -44.83
N GLY A 693 8.88 25.80 -44.87
CA GLY A 693 10.11 25.12 -44.42
C GLY A 693 11.39 25.63 -45.11
N SER A 694 11.30 26.11 -46.35
CA SER A 694 12.42 26.74 -47.07
C SER A 694 12.98 27.98 -46.37
N LEU A 695 12.17 28.68 -45.56
CA LEU A 695 12.58 29.88 -44.81
C LEU A 695 12.80 29.61 -43.31
N ALA A 696 12.50 28.41 -42.81
CA ALA A 696 12.63 28.11 -41.38
C ALA A 696 14.08 28.28 -40.85
N HIS A 697 15.08 28.06 -41.71
CA HIS A 697 16.50 28.28 -41.39
C HIS A 697 16.88 29.75 -41.14
N LEU A 698 16.05 30.71 -41.59
CA LEU A 698 16.22 32.15 -41.37
C LEU A 698 15.53 32.65 -40.08
N PHE A 699 14.77 31.78 -39.41
CA PHE A 699 14.04 32.11 -38.20
C PHE A 699 14.97 32.03 -36.97
N GLU A 700 15.08 33.14 -36.24
CA GLU A 700 15.79 33.20 -34.96
C GLU A 700 14.82 33.37 -33.78
N PRO A 701 14.99 32.62 -32.67
CA PRO A 701 14.13 32.75 -31.49
C PRO A 701 14.30 34.13 -30.83
N ASP A 702 13.20 34.70 -30.36
CA ASP A 702 13.19 35.95 -29.60
C ASP A 702 13.31 35.66 -28.10
N ALA A 703 14.45 36.05 -27.50
CA ALA A 703 14.70 35.87 -26.07
C ALA A 703 13.75 36.67 -25.16
N GLY A 704 13.13 37.75 -25.68
CA GLY A 704 12.18 38.57 -24.92
C GLY A 704 10.75 38.03 -24.89
N VAL A 705 10.40 37.07 -25.76
CA VAL A 705 9.05 36.51 -25.83
C VAL A 705 8.88 35.36 -24.85
N SER A 706 7.81 35.40 -24.07
CA SER A 706 7.50 34.37 -23.07
C SER A 706 5.98 34.29 -22.82
N PRO A 707 5.47 33.26 -22.12
CA PRO A 707 4.06 33.24 -21.72
C PRO A 707 3.63 34.45 -20.88
N ALA A 708 4.55 35.05 -20.10
CA ALA A 708 4.31 36.27 -19.33
C ALA A 708 4.43 37.57 -20.17
N HIS A 709 5.17 37.53 -21.27
CA HIS A 709 5.35 38.63 -22.23
C HIS A 709 4.98 38.13 -23.64
N PRO A 710 3.67 38.00 -23.94
CA PRO A 710 3.19 37.36 -25.15
C PRO A 710 3.50 38.16 -26.42
N LEU A 711 3.41 37.48 -27.57
CA LEU A 711 3.85 37.99 -28.86
C LEU A 711 2.95 39.12 -29.42
N THR A 712 3.15 40.38 -29.04
CA THR A 712 2.43 41.56 -29.60
C THR A 712 3.10 42.19 -30.84
N TRP A 713 2.42 42.28 -31.99
CA TRP A 713 3.02 42.85 -33.22
C TRP A 713 3.04 44.38 -33.20
N GLY A 714 4.10 44.98 -33.73
CA GLY A 714 4.24 46.42 -33.90
C GLY A 714 5.51 46.81 -34.68
N PRO A 715 5.62 48.06 -35.16
CA PRO A 715 6.67 48.47 -36.09
C PRO A 715 8.11 48.49 -35.52
N ALA A 716 8.28 48.42 -34.20
CA ALA A 716 9.60 48.38 -33.55
C ALA A 716 10.17 46.95 -33.37
N ARG A 717 9.52 45.92 -33.93
CA ARG A 717 9.79 44.52 -33.59
C ARG A 717 10.93 43.88 -34.38
N ARG A 718 11.67 42.96 -33.72
CA ARG A 718 12.83 42.27 -34.29
C ARG A 718 12.57 40.87 -34.86
N THR A 719 11.43 40.22 -34.58
CA THR A 719 11.16 38.81 -34.96
C THR A 719 9.69 38.55 -35.36
N GLY A 720 9.43 37.56 -36.21
CA GLY A 720 8.09 37.13 -36.62
C GLY A 720 8.03 36.30 -37.92
N PHE A 721 6.84 35.90 -38.37
CA PHE A 721 6.62 35.17 -39.63
C PHE A 721 5.52 35.89 -40.45
N SER A 722 5.57 35.83 -41.79
CA SER A 722 4.50 36.37 -42.63
C SER A 722 4.25 35.56 -43.89
N SER A 723 3.08 35.79 -44.45
CA SER A 723 2.70 35.35 -45.79
C SER A 723 2.19 36.54 -46.61
N SER A 724 2.98 36.82 -47.65
CA SER A 724 2.57 37.33 -48.95
C SER A 724 2.19 38.79 -49.14
N ARG A 725 3.01 39.45 -49.98
CA ARG A 725 2.48 40.23 -51.10
C ARG A 725 1.85 39.28 -52.12
N SER A 726 0.62 39.56 -52.55
CA SER A 726 0.10 39.01 -53.80
C SER A 726 0.85 39.63 -55.00
N ARG A 727 1.12 38.82 -56.02
CA ARG A 727 1.57 39.31 -57.34
C ARG A 727 0.54 38.86 -58.38
N HIS A 728 -0.28 39.78 -58.87
CA HIS A 728 -0.88 39.60 -60.21
C HIS A 728 0.18 39.92 -61.27
N ARG A 729 0.20 39.15 -62.37
CA ARG A 729 0.82 39.61 -63.62
C ARG A 729 0.14 40.91 -64.06
N HIS A 730 0.94 41.85 -64.58
CA HIS A 730 0.50 43.21 -64.90
C HIS A 730 -0.76 43.27 -65.78
N LEU A 731 -1.70 44.12 -65.37
CA LEU A 731 -2.68 44.77 -66.24
C LEU A 731 -2.62 46.29 -66.00
N PRO A 732 -2.54 47.14 -67.04
CA PRO A 732 -2.50 48.58 -66.89
C PRO A 732 -3.90 49.15 -66.56
N SER A 733 -3.94 50.29 -65.88
CA SER A 733 -5.18 50.95 -65.47
C SER A 733 -5.98 51.50 -66.65
N ALA A 734 -7.23 51.05 -66.84
CA ALA A 734 -8.29 51.84 -67.49
C ALA A 734 -9.71 51.30 -67.23
N MET A 735 -10.70 52.20 -67.36
CA MET A 735 -12.14 51.96 -67.59
C MET A 735 -13.02 51.41 -66.46
N THR A 736 -13.48 52.37 -65.66
CA THR A 736 -14.89 52.49 -65.26
C THR A 736 -15.86 52.23 -66.43
N ARG A 737 -16.81 51.29 -66.29
CA ARG A 737 -18.13 51.41 -66.92
C ARG A 737 -19.22 50.57 -66.25
N THR A 738 -20.27 51.26 -65.81
CA THR A 738 -21.49 50.69 -65.19
C THR A 738 -22.37 49.97 -66.21
N ARG A 739 -22.85 48.75 -65.90
CA ARG A 739 -23.96 48.12 -66.64
C ARG A 739 -25.31 48.65 -66.14
N ARG A 740 -26.13 49.23 -67.04
CA ARG A 740 -27.60 49.33 -66.89
C ARG A 740 -28.28 48.31 -67.82
N PRO A 741 -29.50 47.84 -67.49
CA PRO A 741 -30.09 46.65 -68.12
C PRO A 741 -31.04 46.97 -69.28
N CYS A 742 -31.11 46.06 -70.26
CA CYS A 742 -32.18 46.05 -71.28
C CYS A 742 -33.04 44.77 -71.17
N ARG A 743 -34.34 44.99 -70.98
CA ARG A 743 -35.44 44.02 -71.18
C ARG A 743 -35.60 43.77 -72.71
N ARG A 744 -36.22 42.71 -73.26
CA ARG A 744 -37.55 42.02 -73.09
C ARG A 744 -37.65 41.02 -74.31
N PRO A 745 -38.77 40.34 -74.67
CA PRO A 745 -39.99 39.94 -73.94
C PRO A 745 -40.47 38.46 -74.22
N CYS A 746 -41.60 38.08 -73.59
CA CYS A 746 -42.60 37.07 -74.04
C CYS A 746 -42.28 35.55 -73.99
N SER A 747 -43.23 34.66 -73.68
CA SER A 747 -44.58 34.82 -73.08
C SER A 747 -45.28 33.50 -72.72
N ARG A 748 -46.00 33.47 -71.57
CA ARG A 748 -47.18 32.63 -71.24
C ARG A 748 -46.96 31.09 -71.20
N THR A 749 -47.63 30.25 -70.40
CA THR A 749 -48.75 30.32 -69.41
C THR A 749 -48.60 29.08 -68.48
N ARG A 750 -49.27 28.85 -67.33
CA ARG A 750 -50.58 29.27 -66.78
C ARG A 750 -50.65 28.91 -65.26
N ALA A 751 -51.40 29.71 -64.46
CA ALA A 751 -52.17 29.31 -63.24
C ALA A 751 -51.41 28.67 -62.02
N SER A 752 -51.86 28.68 -60.75
CA SER A 752 -52.91 29.37 -59.96
C SER A 752 -52.81 28.90 -58.48
N ALA A 753 -53.27 29.58 -57.41
CA ALA A 753 -53.59 30.99 -57.12
C ALA A 753 -53.87 31.15 -55.58
N CYS A 754 -53.78 32.38 -55.04
CA CYS A 754 -54.18 32.80 -53.67
C CYS A 754 -53.37 32.20 -52.47
N GLY A 755 -53.19 32.88 -51.33
CA GLY A 755 -53.56 34.25 -50.98
C GLY A 755 -52.97 34.72 -49.62
N ALA A 756 -52.49 35.97 -49.64
CA ALA A 756 -52.26 36.96 -48.57
C ALA A 756 -52.81 36.74 -47.13
N GLY A 757 -52.01 37.14 -46.11
CA GLY A 757 -52.45 37.19 -44.70
C GLY A 757 -51.44 37.83 -43.71
N ARG A 758 -51.51 39.15 -43.55
CA ARG A 758 -50.75 40.06 -42.66
C ARG A 758 -50.40 39.60 -41.21
N VAL A 759 -49.11 39.71 -40.85
CA VAL A 759 -48.46 40.53 -39.77
C VAL A 759 -49.39 41.46 -38.93
N PRO A 760 -49.13 41.84 -37.64
CA PRO A 760 -48.03 41.53 -36.69
C PRO A 760 -48.49 41.02 -35.29
N CYS A 761 -47.55 40.73 -34.37
CA CYS A 761 -47.69 41.14 -32.95
C CYS A 761 -46.36 41.31 -32.21
N HIS A 762 -46.39 42.07 -31.12
CA HIS A 762 -45.24 42.53 -30.33
C HIS A 762 -45.14 41.79 -28.96
N ALA A 763 -43.97 41.89 -28.34
CA ALA A 763 -43.73 41.94 -26.89
C ALA A 763 -43.83 40.67 -26.00
N ARG A 764 -42.63 40.24 -25.56
CA ARG A 764 -42.15 40.10 -24.16
C ARG A 764 -42.77 39.09 -23.15
N LEU A 765 -41.81 38.56 -22.36
CA LEU A 765 -41.83 38.13 -20.94
C LEU A 765 -42.01 36.63 -20.58
N THR A 766 -41.03 36.13 -19.79
CA THR A 766 -41.10 35.08 -18.75
C THR A 766 -41.48 33.64 -19.18
N ARG A 767 -41.00 32.55 -18.56
CA ARG A 767 -39.90 32.25 -17.59
C ARG A 767 -39.55 30.73 -17.77
N PRO A 768 -38.52 30.16 -17.11
CA PRO A 768 -37.98 28.84 -17.46
C PRO A 768 -38.63 27.67 -16.71
N SER A 769 -38.38 26.46 -17.24
CA SER A 769 -38.30 25.18 -16.53
C SER A 769 -37.29 24.29 -17.27
#